data_AF-A0A3L7YU27-F1
#
_entry.id   AF-A0A3L7YU27-F1
#
_cell.length_a   1.000
_cell.length_b   1.000
_cell.length_c   1.000
_cell.angle_alpha   90.00
_cell.angle_beta   90.00
_cell.angle_gamma   90.00
#
_symmetry.space_group_name_H-M   'P 1'
#
loop_
_entity.id
_entity.type
_entity.pdbx_description
1 polymer ?
#
loop_
_entity_poly.entity_id
_entity_poly.type
_entity_poly.pdbx_seq_one_letter_code
_entity_poly.pdbx_strand_id
1 'polypeptide(L)'
;MTNSVVLRTLPTPDSFRVPPRLEGLRRVSYNLWWSWHPEARALFRRIHPGRWIATRNPVAICSGPIDWEPLLEDPKFLTQVDEVVAAFDNYMAGGSDHWFPRTHGADLTNPIAYFCAEFGWHESLTLYSGGLGILAGDHMKAASDMALPLVGVGLLYRRGYFRQTIDADGHQEHAYPEIDLSLLPLARAAGVNGEQLVVSIPLGDRRVSAAVWVAQIGRVPVLLLDTDIPANSEADRPITHILYVRGREMRLHQEMVLGVGGIRALRALGVDPSVYHLNEGHSALNLVERTREFVAAGETLESALEHVKRHTVFTIHTPVSAGNEKFGVDLVKRVVGPLCDGTGEADAGGVPLQRMLDLAVGAEGDLGAFDMTALSLRLSVGANAVSKLHAETANATWSPVITNKILGITNGVHMPTWAGRETRAVYEQFLNADLDRLDTDGPEAAGFWERLGSVDSRAWWDAHTRQKVALGEFLRSSIRRQLGRHGEAPGALREADHFFDPNVLTIGFARRFATYKRANLLFTDIERLTRILSNSDRPVQIVFAGKAHPADRAGQEVIRDIWEKSRTDAFRGRIFVMEDYDMRTARYLVAGCDVWLNTPRRPLEASGTSGMKASANGAVNVSILDGWWDEGYTGTNGFAIGDTSINPDDAAQDAADAESLYRILENEVVPRYYDRGADGLPAAWLDLARASIGSTLWRFSTTRMLHEYCEQLYLPAATPQTGSHR
;
A
#
# COMPACT_ATOMS: atom_id res chain seq x y z
N MET A 1 -4.49 -29.88 8.70
CA MET A 1 -5.66 -28.98 8.81
C MET A 1 -5.22 -27.64 8.29
N THR A 2 -5.97 -26.98 7.41
CA THR A 2 -5.60 -25.66 6.88
C THR A 2 -5.76 -24.63 7.99
N ASN A 3 -4.69 -23.90 8.35
CA ASN A 3 -4.74 -22.80 9.34
C ASN A 3 -5.49 -21.55 8.79
N SER A 4 -6.49 -21.74 7.92
CA SER A 4 -7.24 -20.64 7.30
C SER A 4 -8.20 -20.01 8.29
N VAL A 5 -8.14 -18.69 8.45
CA VAL A 5 -9.13 -17.94 9.25
C VAL A 5 -10.42 -17.83 8.46
N VAL A 6 -11.49 -18.45 8.95
CA VAL A 6 -12.82 -18.37 8.34
C VAL A 6 -13.74 -17.56 9.25
N LEU A 7 -14.25 -16.44 8.72
CA LEU A 7 -15.19 -15.59 9.44
C LEU A 7 -16.62 -15.90 9.00
N ARG A 8 -17.52 -15.95 9.98
CA ARG A 8 -18.96 -16.09 9.71
C ARG A 8 -19.48 -14.81 9.07
N THR A 9 -20.09 -14.96 7.90
CA THR A 9 -20.73 -13.86 7.17
C THR A 9 -22.19 -14.21 6.90
N LEU A 10 -23.04 -13.20 6.81
CA LEU A 10 -24.37 -13.38 6.26
C LEU A 10 -24.23 -13.83 4.81
N PRO A 11 -25.20 -14.59 4.26
CA PRO A 11 -25.24 -14.88 2.85
C PRO A 11 -24.99 -13.58 2.08
N THR A 12 -24.01 -13.62 1.19
CA THR A 12 -23.73 -12.50 0.31
C THR A 12 -25.06 -12.06 -0.28
N PRO A 13 -25.40 -10.75 -0.24
CA PRO A 13 -26.70 -10.32 -0.75
C PRO A 13 -26.93 -10.92 -2.14
N ASP A 14 -28.17 -11.25 -2.50
CA ASP A 14 -28.58 -11.52 -3.88
C ASP A 14 -28.48 -10.23 -4.73
N SER A 15 -27.36 -9.51 -4.60
CA SER A 15 -27.03 -8.24 -5.24
C SER A 15 -27.11 -8.38 -6.76
N PHE A 16 -26.89 -9.60 -7.27
CA PHE A 16 -27.04 -9.92 -8.67
C PHE A 16 -27.35 -11.40 -8.94
N ARG A 17 -27.94 -11.67 -10.11
CA ARG A 17 -28.26 -13.03 -10.60
C ARG A 17 -27.27 -13.43 -11.69
N VAL A 18 -26.65 -14.59 -11.52
CA VAL A 18 -25.88 -15.27 -12.58
C VAL A 18 -26.61 -16.56 -12.97
N PRO A 19 -26.51 -17.01 -14.24
CA PRO A 19 -27.02 -18.32 -14.64
C PRO A 19 -26.41 -19.45 -13.79
N PRO A 20 -27.14 -20.55 -13.51
CA PRO A 20 -26.63 -21.65 -12.66
C PRO A 20 -25.27 -22.20 -13.10
N ARG A 21 -25.01 -22.24 -14.41
CA ARG A 21 -23.73 -22.69 -14.99
C ARG A 21 -22.53 -21.80 -14.61
N LEU A 22 -22.79 -20.56 -14.22
CA LEU A 22 -21.81 -19.51 -13.95
C LEU A 22 -21.76 -19.13 -12.46
N GLU A 23 -22.36 -19.91 -11.56
CA GLU A 23 -22.44 -19.57 -10.13
C GLU A 23 -21.06 -19.39 -9.46
N GLY A 24 -20.02 -20.07 -9.97
CA GLY A 24 -18.64 -19.86 -9.54
C GLY A 24 -18.16 -18.41 -9.67
N LEU A 25 -18.68 -17.64 -10.63
CA LEU A 25 -18.35 -16.22 -10.80
C LEU A 25 -18.75 -15.38 -9.58
N ARG A 26 -19.83 -15.74 -8.87
CA ARG A 26 -20.23 -15.04 -7.65
C ARG A 26 -19.14 -15.15 -6.59
N ARG A 27 -18.66 -16.37 -6.33
CA ARG A 27 -17.59 -16.63 -5.35
C ARG A 27 -16.31 -15.88 -5.72
N VAL A 28 -15.91 -15.92 -6.99
CA VAL A 28 -14.72 -15.19 -7.47
C VAL A 28 -14.93 -13.68 -7.33
N SER A 29 -16.10 -13.13 -7.69
CA SER A 29 -16.35 -11.68 -7.67
C SER A 29 -16.23 -11.04 -6.28
N TYR A 30 -16.59 -11.77 -5.23
CA TYR A 30 -16.56 -11.32 -3.84
C TYR A 30 -15.24 -11.59 -3.11
N ASN A 31 -14.24 -12.15 -3.80
CA ASN A 31 -12.91 -12.37 -3.26
C ASN A 31 -11.87 -11.60 -4.10
N LEU A 32 -11.13 -10.67 -3.49
CA LEU A 32 -10.17 -9.83 -4.21
C LEU A 32 -8.99 -10.59 -4.83
N TRP A 33 -8.89 -11.91 -4.67
CA TRP A 33 -7.99 -12.79 -5.43
C TRP A 33 -7.93 -12.44 -6.93
N TRP A 34 -9.08 -12.15 -7.56
CA TRP A 34 -9.11 -11.77 -8.97
C TRP A 34 -8.25 -10.53 -9.30
N SER A 35 -7.96 -9.67 -8.32
CA SER A 35 -7.30 -8.38 -8.56
C SER A 35 -5.81 -8.49 -8.92
N TRP A 36 -5.14 -9.59 -8.53
CA TRP A 36 -3.76 -9.88 -8.93
C TRP A 36 -3.61 -11.09 -9.87
N HIS A 37 -4.72 -11.69 -10.31
CA HIS A 37 -4.73 -12.78 -11.29
C HIS A 37 -5.22 -12.29 -12.68
N PRO A 38 -4.32 -12.16 -13.67
CA PRO A 38 -4.65 -11.57 -14.98
C PRO A 38 -5.81 -12.25 -15.71
N GLU A 39 -5.93 -13.56 -15.61
CA GLU A 39 -6.94 -14.39 -16.29
C GLU A 39 -8.34 -14.08 -15.76
N ALA A 40 -8.48 -13.92 -14.44
CA ALA A 40 -9.73 -13.52 -13.80
C ALA A 40 -10.14 -12.10 -14.23
N ARG A 41 -9.20 -11.16 -14.30
CA ARG A 41 -9.46 -9.79 -14.79
C ARG A 41 -9.88 -9.79 -16.25
N ALA A 42 -9.23 -10.61 -17.08
CA ALA A 42 -9.56 -10.76 -18.49
C ALA A 42 -10.98 -11.34 -18.68
N LEU A 43 -11.37 -12.31 -17.84
CA LEU A 43 -12.71 -12.89 -17.83
C LEU A 43 -13.78 -11.85 -17.53
N PHE A 44 -13.68 -11.09 -16.44
CA PHE A 44 -14.67 -10.05 -16.12
C PHE A 44 -14.70 -8.91 -17.14
N ARG A 45 -13.55 -8.57 -17.74
CA ARG A 45 -13.50 -7.62 -18.87
C ARG A 45 -14.26 -8.15 -20.09
N ARG A 46 -14.21 -9.45 -20.37
CA ARG A 46 -14.92 -10.09 -21.49
C ARG A 46 -16.44 -10.09 -21.28
N ILE A 47 -16.91 -10.27 -20.04
CA ILE A 47 -18.35 -10.23 -19.71
C ILE A 47 -18.97 -8.88 -20.11
N HIS A 48 -18.32 -7.77 -19.73
CA HIS A 48 -18.79 -6.44 -20.13
C HIS A 48 -17.64 -5.41 -20.20
N PRO A 49 -17.02 -5.21 -21.39
CA PRO A 49 -15.84 -4.35 -21.53
C PRO A 49 -16.07 -2.90 -21.10
N GLY A 50 -17.21 -2.30 -21.48
CA GLY A 50 -17.53 -0.90 -21.15
C GLY A 50 -17.76 -0.63 -19.66
N ARG A 51 -18.28 -1.60 -18.91
CA ARG A 51 -18.51 -1.49 -17.47
C ARG A 51 -17.24 -1.82 -16.69
N TRP A 52 -16.41 -2.73 -17.19
CA TRP A 52 -15.04 -2.94 -16.70
C TRP A 52 -14.20 -1.65 -16.82
N ILE A 53 -14.18 -1.05 -18.02
CA ILE A 53 -14.19 0.39 -18.26
C ILE A 53 -14.29 1.33 -17.05
N ALA A 54 -15.54 1.53 -16.65
CA ALA A 54 -15.95 2.50 -15.65
C ALA A 54 -15.65 2.06 -14.21
N THR A 55 -15.83 0.78 -13.89
CA THR A 55 -15.91 0.30 -12.50
C THR A 55 -14.71 -0.52 -12.06
N ARG A 56 -14.12 -1.32 -12.97
CA ARG A 56 -13.05 -2.30 -12.68
C ARG A 56 -13.38 -3.20 -11.49
N ASN A 57 -14.65 -3.53 -11.33
CA ASN A 57 -15.16 -4.22 -10.17
C ASN A 57 -16.11 -5.33 -10.62
N PRO A 58 -15.76 -6.61 -10.43
CA PRO A 58 -16.59 -7.74 -10.80
C PRO A 58 -18.00 -7.70 -10.23
N VAL A 59 -18.18 -7.23 -8.99
CA VAL A 59 -19.51 -7.12 -8.37
C VAL A 59 -20.33 -6.07 -9.12
N ALA A 60 -19.79 -4.87 -9.34
CA ALA A 60 -20.45 -3.84 -10.14
C ALA A 60 -20.76 -4.32 -11.57
N ILE A 61 -19.91 -5.18 -12.13
CA ILE A 61 -20.16 -5.78 -13.44
C ILE A 61 -21.38 -6.68 -13.40
N CYS A 62 -21.41 -7.63 -12.48
CA CYS A 62 -22.47 -8.63 -12.41
C CYS A 62 -23.80 -8.05 -11.93
N SER A 63 -23.79 -6.95 -11.16
CA SER A 63 -25.00 -6.23 -10.72
C SER A 63 -25.73 -5.45 -11.80
N GLY A 64 -25.06 -5.10 -12.90
CA GLY A 64 -25.73 -4.46 -14.03
C GLY A 64 -26.37 -5.48 -14.98
N PRO A 65 -27.24 -5.03 -15.91
CA PRO A 65 -27.82 -5.92 -16.92
C PRO A 65 -26.72 -6.55 -17.77
N ILE A 66 -26.81 -7.87 -17.98
CA ILE A 66 -25.91 -8.67 -18.81
C ILE A 66 -26.78 -9.58 -19.67
N ASP A 67 -26.51 -9.59 -20.98
CA ASP A 67 -27.05 -10.61 -21.87
C ASP A 67 -26.14 -11.84 -21.79
N TRP A 68 -26.62 -12.86 -21.07
CA TRP A 68 -25.86 -14.08 -20.84
C TRP A 68 -25.96 -15.08 -21.98
N GLU A 69 -26.96 -14.98 -22.84
CA GLU A 69 -27.24 -16.00 -23.88
C GLU A 69 -26.06 -16.16 -24.85
N PRO A 70 -25.48 -15.09 -25.43
CA PRO A 70 -24.30 -15.21 -26.30
C PRO A 70 -23.06 -15.75 -25.56
N LEU A 71 -22.93 -15.45 -24.26
CA LEU A 71 -21.81 -15.92 -23.46
C LEU A 71 -21.94 -17.41 -23.11
N LEU A 72 -23.16 -17.89 -22.87
CA LEU A 72 -23.46 -19.29 -22.59
C LEU A 72 -23.32 -20.17 -23.84
N GLU A 73 -23.50 -19.60 -25.04
CA GLU A 73 -23.29 -20.31 -26.31
C GLU A 73 -21.82 -20.35 -26.75
N ASP A 74 -20.92 -19.57 -26.14
CA ASP A 74 -19.50 -19.49 -26.49
C ASP A 74 -18.66 -20.52 -25.69
N PRO A 75 -18.19 -21.61 -26.32
CA PRO A 75 -17.43 -22.64 -25.60
C PRO A 75 -16.11 -22.11 -25.03
N LYS A 76 -15.47 -21.13 -25.69
CA LYS A 76 -14.23 -20.53 -25.21
C LYS A 76 -14.47 -19.69 -23.97
N PHE A 77 -15.63 -19.06 -23.84
CA PHE A 77 -15.99 -18.35 -22.61
C PHE A 77 -16.21 -19.34 -21.46
N LEU A 78 -16.97 -20.41 -21.69
CA LEU A 78 -17.23 -21.41 -20.66
C LEU A 78 -15.95 -22.10 -20.17
N THR A 79 -15.04 -22.47 -21.07
CA THR A 79 -13.72 -23.00 -20.68
C THR A 79 -12.94 -22.02 -19.83
N GLN A 80 -12.92 -20.73 -20.22
CA GLN A 80 -12.25 -19.69 -19.44
C GLN A 80 -12.86 -19.53 -18.03
N VAL A 81 -14.19 -19.65 -17.90
CA VAL A 81 -14.87 -19.64 -16.59
C VAL A 81 -14.43 -20.83 -15.76
N ASP A 82 -14.45 -22.04 -16.32
CA ASP A 82 -14.06 -23.26 -15.61
C ASP A 82 -12.61 -23.21 -15.15
N GLU A 83 -11.69 -22.75 -16.00
CA GLU A 83 -10.27 -22.58 -15.66
C GLU A 83 -10.08 -21.59 -14.51
N VAL A 84 -10.73 -20.42 -14.56
CA VAL A 84 -10.62 -19.40 -13.51
C VAL A 84 -11.23 -19.89 -12.19
N VAL A 85 -12.39 -20.53 -12.24
CA VAL A 85 -13.05 -21.07 -11.03
C VAL A 85 -12.23 -22.21 -10.44
N ALA A 86 -11.70 -23.12 -11.27
CA ALA A 86 -10.83 -24.21 -10.80
C ALA A 86 -9.52 -23.66 -10.20
N ALA A 87 -8.91 -22.65 -10.82
CA ALA A 87 -7.72 -21.99 -10.28
C ALA A 87 -8.02 -21.32 -8.92
N PHE A 88 -9.15 -20.65 -8.80
CA PHE A 88 -9.60 -20.06 -7.55
C PHE A 88 -9.86 -21.12 -6.48
N ASP A 89 -10.56 -22.21 -6.81
CA ASP A 89 -10.86 -23.29 -5.88
C ASP A 89 -9.58 -24.01 -5.43
N ASN A 90 -8.65 -24.28 -6.34
CA ASN A 90 -7.34 -24.85 -6.04
C ASN A 90 -6.50 -23.91 -5.17
N TYR A 91 -6.54 -22.61 -5.42
CA TYR A 91 -5.92 -21.62 -4.54
C TYR A 91 -6.56 -21.70 -3.16
N MET A 92 -7.86 -21.54 -3.03
CA MET A 92 -8.52 -21.50 -1.71
C MET A 92 -8.38 -22.80 -0.92
N ALA A 93 -8.38 -23.97 -1.58
CA ALA A 93 -8.17 -25.27 -0.95
C ALA A 93 -6.69 -25.59 -0.68
N GLY A 94 -5.80 -25.12 -1.55
CA GLY A 94 -4.36 -25.27 -1.43
C GLY A 94 -3.80 -24.47 -0.26
N GLY A 95 -2.70 -24.94 0.34
CA GLY A 95 -2.07 -24.26 1.47
C GLY A 95 -1.02 -25.09 2.18
N SER A 96 -1.24 -26.40 2.31
CA SER A 96 -0.34 -27.31 3.06
C SER A 96 1.11 -27.31 2.59
N ASP A 97 1.31 -27.10 1.29
CA ASP A 97 2.63 -27.20 0.66
C ASP A 97 3.33 -25.83 0.54
N HIS A 98 2.72 -24.76 1.06
CA HIS A 98 3.35 -23.44 1.09
C HIS A 98 4.36 -23.33 2.24
N TRP A 99 5.29 -22.38 2.12
CA TRP A 99 6.37 -22.16 3.10
C TRP A 99 5.86 -22.17 4.55
N PHE A 100 4.86 -21.36 4.89
CA PHE A 100 4.43 -21.23 6.28
C PHE A 100 3.87 -22.55 6.85
N PRO A 101 2.85 -23.21 6.25
CA PRO A 101 2.36 -24.48 6.80
C PRO A 101 3.39 -25.60 6.84
N ARG A 102 4.34 -25.65 5.89
CA ARG A 102 5.44 -26.64 5.89
C ARG A 102 6.46 -26.40 7.00
N THR A 103 6.83 -25.14 7.23
CA THR A 103 7.95 -24.79 8.12
C THR A 103 7.49 -24.47 9.55
N HIS A 104 6.35 -23.79 9.69
CA HIS A 104 5.89 -23.19 10.96
C HIS A 104 4.41 -23.46 11.28
N GLY A 105 3.71 -24.29 10.49
CA GLY A 105 2.28 -24.52 10.66
C GLY A 105 1.87 -25.05 12.05
N ALA A 106 2.78 -25.70 12.76
CA ALA A 106 2.58 -26.18 14.13
C ALA A 106 2.93 -25.15 15.22
N ASP A 107 3.72 -24.12 14.90
CA ASP A 107 4.27 -23.16 15.86
C ASP A 107 3.29 -22.00 16.17
N LEU A 108 2.27 -21.81 15.31
CA LEU A 108 1.27 -20.76 15.46
C LEU A 108 -0.14 -21.37 15.37
N THR A 109 -0.74 -21.58 16.53
CA THR A 109 -2.05 -22.25 16.68
C THR A 109 -3.23 -21.31 16.42
N ASN A 110 -3.06 -20.03 16.70
CA ASN A 110 -4.06 -18.98 16.55
C ASN A 110 -3.57 -17.89 15.58
N PRO A 111 -4.47 -17.15 14.91
CA PRO A 111 -4.07 -16.23 13.87
C PRO A 111 -3.31 -14.99 14.37
N ILE A 112 -2.68 -14.28 13.45
CA ILE A 112 -2.17 -12.92 13.66
C ILE A 112 -3.29 -11.93 13.33
N ALA A 113 -3.54 -10.95 14.21
CA ALA A 113 -4.40 -9.82 13.92
C ALA A 113 -3.57 -8.60 13.48
N TYR A 114 -3.74 -8.18 12.23
CA TYR A 114 -3.04 -7.04 11.65
C TYR A 114 -3.94 -5.80 11.60
N PHE A 115 -3.64 -4.81 12.43
CA PHE A 115 -4.40 -3.57 12.52
C PHE A 115 -3.78 -2.49 11.65
N CYS A 116 -4.56 -1.90 10.75
CA CYS A 116 -4.13 -0.76 9.96
C CYS A 116 -5.29 0.19 9.65
N ALA A 117 -4.99 1.49 9.61
CA ALA A 117 -5.95 2.51 9.23
C ALA A 117 -6.26 2.52 7.73
N GLU A 118 -5.40 1.97 6.87
CA GLU A 118 -5.62 1.96 5.42
C GLU A 118 -5.19 0.65 4.76
N PHE A 119 -5.87 0.29 3.66
CA PHE A 119 -5.56 -0.89 2.85
C PHE A 119 -5.72 -0.61 1.35
N GLY A 120 -4.64 -0.84 0.61
CA GLY A 120 -4.55 -0.66 -0.84
C GLY A 120 -4.52 -1.98 -1.59
N TRP A 121 -5.68 -2.61 -1.75
CA TRP A 121 -5.78 -3.88 -2.49
C TRP A 121 -5.99 -3.69 -3.99
N HIS A 122 -6.92 -2.81 -4.36
CA HIS A 122 -7.31 -2.52 -5.74
C HIS A 122 -8.04 -1.16 -5.81
N GLU A 123 -7.97 -0.46 -6.94
CA GLU A 123 -8.60 0.85 -7.13
C GLU A 123 -10.14 0.87 -7.01
N SER A 124 -10.79 -0.30 -6.95
CA SER A 124 -12.23 -0.45 -6.70
C SER A 124 -12.60 -0.27 -5.22
N LEU A 125 -11.65 -0.39 -4.30
CA LEU A 125 -11.83 -0.07 -2.88
C LEU A 125 -10.84 1.03 -2.50
N THR A 126 -11.32 2.27 -2.43
CA THR A 126 -10.50 3.44 -2.15
C THR A 126 -10.23 3.63 -0.65
N LEU A 127 -9.78 2.58 0.02
CA LEU A 127 -9.52 2.56 1.48
C LEU A 127 -8.04 2.88 1.81
N TYR A 128 -7.37 3.62 0.93
CA TYR A 128 -5.96 4.00 1.08
C TYR A 128 -5.67 5.38 0.51
N SER A 129 -4.57 5.97 0.96
CA SER A 129 -4.07 7.27 0.52
C SER A 129 -2.62 7.20 0.00
N GLY A 130 -1.79 6.29 0.55
CA GLY A 130 -0.35 6.34 0.32
C GLY A 130 0.37 5.01 0.56
N GLY A 131 1.66 5.11 0.84
CA GLY A 131 2.57 3.95 0.91
C GLY A 131 2.24 2.95 2.01
N LEU A 132 1.70 3.42 3.15
CA LEU A 132 1.32 2.57 4.29
C LEU A 132 0.20 1.59 3.88
N GLY A 133 -0.86 2.10 3.26
CA GLY A 133 -1.99 1.30 2.81
C GLY A 133 -1.63 0.36 1.66
N ILE A 134 -0.76 0.81 0.74
CA ILE A 134 -0.25 -0.07 -0.31
C ILE A 134 0.57 -1.22 0.28
N LEU A 135 1.43 -0.95 1.27
CA LEU A 135 2.17 -1.99 1.97
C LEU A 135 1.21 -2.95 2.69
N ALA A 136 0.22 -2.44 3.43
CA ALA A 136 -0.77 -3.27 4.10
C ALA A 136 -1.53 -4.16 3.10
N GLY A 137 -1.88 -3.62 1.92
CA GLY A 137 -2.51 -4.38 0.84
C GLY A 137 -1.62 -5.50 0.29
N ASP A 138 -0.35 -5.19 0.03
CA ASP A 138 0.65 -6.18 -0.40
C ASP A 138 0.92 -7.23 0.70
N HIS A 139 0.95 -6.83 1.97
CA HIS A 139 1.09 -7.71 3.14
C HIS A 139 -0.05 -8.73 3.21
N MET A 140 -1.31 -8.31 3.02
CA MET A 140 -2.46 -9.23 3.01
C MET A 140 -2.40 -10.22 1.85
N LYS A 141 -2.00 -9.76 0.65
CA LYS A 141 -1.90 -10.63 -0.54
C LYS A 141 -0.79 -11.66 -0.38
N ALA A 142 0.40 -11.23 0.04
CA ALA A 142 1.51 -12.15 0.29
C ALA A 142 1.21 -13.13 1.42
N ALA A 143 0.57 -12.68 2.52
CA ALA A 143 0.12 -13.55 3.61
C ALA A 143 -0.87 -14.60 3.10
N SER A 144 -1.78 -14.20 2.21
CA SER A 144 -2.69 -15.11 1.54
C SER A 144 -1.94 -16.12 0.66
N ASP A 145 -0.99 -15.66 -0.16
CA ASP A 145 -0.22 -16.51 -1.08
C ASP A 145 0.64 -17.55 -0.34
N MET A 146 1.19 -17.22 0.84
CA MET A 146 1.94 -18.17 1.67
C MET A 146 1.09 -18.98 2.66
N ALA A 147 -0.23 -18.79 2.66
CA ALA A 147 -1.17 -19.41 3.60
C ALA A 147 -0.85 -19.12 5.09
N LEU A 148 -0.41 -17.90 5.40
CA LEU A 148 -0.21 -17.41 6.77
C LEU A 148 -1.58 -17.18 7.45
N PRO A 149 -1.83 -17.71 8.67
CA PRO A 149 -3.07 -17.47 9.41
C PRO A 149 -3.12 -16.02 9.89
N LEU A 150 -3.73 -15.15 9.08
CA LEU A 150 -3.81 -13.72 9.36
C LEU A 150 -5.24 -13.21 9.18
N VAL A 151 -5.65 -12.28 10.04
CA VAL A 151 -6.87 -11.49 9.91
C VAL A 151 -6.51 -10.01 9.94
N GLY A 152 -6.99 -9.24 8.97
CA GLY A 152 -6.83 -7.78 8.96
C GLY A 152 -7.94 -7.08 9.73
N VAL A 153 -7.67 -5.92 10.29
CA VAL A 153 -8.66 -5.04 10.94
C VAL A 153 -8.43 -3.59 10.50
N GLY A 154 -9.49 -2.94 10.01
CA GLY A 154 -9.47 -1.57 9.50
C GLY A 154 -10.83 -0.87 9.57
N LEU A 155 -10.93 0.29 8.93
CA LEU A 155 -12.16 1.08 8.84
C LEU A 155 -12.73 1.06 7.40
N LEU A 156 -14.06 1.07 7.29
CA LEU A 156 -14.76 1.19 6.01
C LEU A 156 -15.03 2.66 5.68
N TYR A 157 -14.12 3.33 4.98
CA TYR A 157 -14.32 4.73 4.60
C TYR A 157 -15.33 4.89 3.46
N ARG A 158 -16.51 5.48 3.75
CA ARG A 158 -17.59 5.70 2.77
C ARG A 158 -17.22 6.61 1.59
N ARG A 159 -16.17 7.42 1.72
CA ARG A 159 -15.69 8.36 0.69
C ARG A 159 -14.20 8.20 0.37
N GLY A 160 -13.54 7.20 0.97
CA GLY A 160 -12.11 6.97 0.81
C GLY A 160 -11.24 8.15 1.23
N TYR A 161 -10.15 8.39 0.49
CA TYR A 161 -9.31 9.58 0.68
C TYR A 161 -9.88 10.79 -0.08
N PHE A 162 -9.49 11.02 -1.33
CA PHE A 162 -10.16 11.93 -2.26
C PHE A 162 -9.78 11.58 -3.70
N ARG A 163 -10.65 11.92 -4.64
CA ARG A 163 -10.37 11.97 -6.08
C ARG A 163 -9.76 13.32 -6.42
N GLN A 164 -8.61 13.31 -7.06
CA GLN A 164 -7.87 14.52 -7.40
C GLN A 164 -8.23 14.98 -8.81
N THR A 165 -8.52 16.27 -8.94
CA THR A 165 -8.49 16.96 -10.24
C THR A 165 -7.54 18.13 -10.15
N ILE A 166 -6.97 18.54 -11.27
CA ILE A 166 -6.16 19.75 -11.41
C ILE A 166 -6.96 20.67 -12.34
N ASP A 167 -7.20 21.90 -11.90
CA ASP A 167 -7.88 22.91 -12.71
C ASP A 167 -6.96 23.50 -13.79
N ALA A 168 -7.47 24.45 -14.57
CA ALA A 168 -6.70 25.05 -15.66
C ALA A 168 -5.48 25.85 -15.16
N ASP A 169 -5.56 26.38 -13.93
CA ASP A 169 -4.53 27.19 -13.27
C ASP A 169 -3.53 26.33 -12.47
N GLY A 170 -3.71 25.01 -12.44
CA GLY A 170 -2.81 24.07 -11.77
C GLY A 170 -3.13 23.81 -10.31
N HIS A 171 -4.27 24.29 -9.80
CA HIS A 171 -4.68 24.03 -8.44
C HIS A 171 -5.27 22.63 -8.29
N GLN A 172 -4.86 21.95 -7.22
CA GLN A 172 -5.40 20.65 -6.84
C GLN A 172 -6.77 20.81 -6.19
N GLU A 173 -7.79 20.20 -6.79
CA GLU A 173 -9.14 20.08 -6.23
C GLU A 173 -9.36 18.69 -5.60
N HIS A 174 -10.24 18.63 -4.60
CA HIS A 174 -10.54 17.40 -3.86
C HIS A 174 -12.02 17.05 -3.98
N ALA A 175 -12.33 15.94 -4.64
CA ALA A 175 -13.67 15.39 -4.68
C ALA A 175 -13.80 14.17 -3.76
N TYR A 176 -14.91 14.08 -3.01
CA TYR A 176 -15.19 13.02 -2.04
C TYR A 176 -16.47 12.26 -2.44
N PRO A 177 -16.45 11.52 -3.56
CA PRO A 177 -17.63 10.77 -3.99
C PRO A 177 -17.97 9.70 -2.95
N GLU A 178 -19.26 9.52 -2.70
CA GLU A 178 -19.73 8.44 -1.85
C GLU A 178 -19.64 7.11 -2.59
N ILE A 179 -19.21 6.07 -1.87
CA ILE A 179 -19.05 4.73 -2.40
C ILE A 179 -20.33 3.94 -2.12
N ASP A 180 -20.92 3.40 -3.18
CA ASP A 180 -22.02 2.45 -3.06
C ASP A 180 -21.48 1.09 -2.60
N LEU A 181 -21.71 0.76 -1.32
CA LEU A 181 -21.28 -0.49 -0.72
C LEU A 181 -21.90 -1.72 -1.38
N SER A 182 -23.08 -1.60 -1.99
CA SER A 182 -23.76 -2.72 -2.66
C SER A 182 -23.01 -3.23 -3.89
N LEU A 183 -22.15 -2.37 -4.45
CA LEU A 183 -21.33 -2.67 -5.60
C LEU A 183 -19.94 -3.19 -5.21
N LEU A 184 -19.58 -3.23 -3.92
CA LEU A 184 -18.26 -3.66 -3.48
C LEU A 184 -18.23 -5.18 -3.15
N PRO A 185 -17.05 -5.82 -3.26
CA PRO A 185 -16.83 -7.19 -2.82
C PRO A 185 -16.73 -7.28 -1.29
N LEU A 186 -17.80 -6.88 -0.61
CA LEU A 186 -17.92 -6.88 0.85
C LEU A 186 -19.07 -7.78 1.28
N ALA A 187 -18.81 -8.61 2.29
CA ALA A 187 -19.82 -9.38 2.99
C ALA A 187 -20.13 -8.72 4.35
N ARG A 188 -21.33 -8.96 4.88
CA ARG A 188 -21.70 -8.52 6.23
C ARG A 188 -21.25 -9.59 7.22
N ALA A 189 -20.48 -9.24 8.24
CA ALA A 189 -20.12 -10.19 9.29
C ALA A 189 -21.39 -10.64 10.03
N ALA A 190 -21.53 -11.94 10.28
CA ALA A 190 -22.67 -12.49 11.00
C ALA A 190 -22.37 -12.58 12.50
N GLY A 191 -23.23 -11.98 13.31
CA GLY A 191 -23.25 -12.18 14.75
C GLY A 191 -23.77 -13.57 15.11
N VAL A 192 -23.64 -13.94 16.39
CA VAL A 192 -24.15 -15.22 16.91
C VAL A 192 -25.67 -15.37 16.77
N ASN A 193 -26.40 -14.26 16.66
CA ASN A 193 -27.85 -14.22 16.45
C ASN A 193 -28.27 -14.40 14.98
N GLY A 194 -27.33 -14.53 14.04
CA GLY A 194 -27.62 -14.62 12.61
C GLY A 194 -27.96 -13.28 11.94
N GLU A 195 -27.79 -12.16 12.64
CA GLU A 195 -27.92 -10.81 12.09
C GLU A 195 -26.53 -10.22 11.78
N GLN A 196 -26.50 -9.02 11.19
CA GLN A 196 -25.24 -8.33 10.96
C GLN A 196 -24.60 -7.97 12.31
N LEU A 197 -23.34 -8.33 12.49
CA LEU A 197 -22.59 -7.98 13.68
C LEU A 197 -22.43 -6.47 13.77
N VAL A 198 -22.84 -5.92 14.92
CA VAL A 198 -22.62 -4.53 15.31
C VAL A 198 -21.93 -4.53 16.66
N VAL A 199 -20.82 -3.81 16.77
CA VAL A 199 -20.08 -3.63 18.03
C VAL A 199 -20.31 -2.24 18.59
N SER A 200 -20.36 -2.11 19.90
CA SER A 200 -20.56 -0.82 20.57
C SER A 200 -19.24 -0.35 21.20
N ILE A 201 -18.90 0.92 20.99
CA ILE A 201 -17.67 1.56 21.49
C ILE A 201 -18.07 2.75 22.38
N PRO A 202 -17.55 2.85 23.63
CA PRO A 202 -17.68 4.07 24.41
C PRO A 202 -16.83 5.18 23.80
N LEU A 203 -17.43 6.35 23.59
CA LEU A 203 -16.78 7.50 22.97
C LEU A 203 -17.18 8.76 23.72
N GLY A 204 -16.34 9.18 24.67
CA GLY A 204 -16.72 10.25 25.60
C GLY A 204 -17.92 9.84 26.47
N ASP A 205 -18.93 10.71 26.51
CA ASP A 205 -20.16 10.54 27.30
C ASP A 205 -21.25 9.71 26.60
N ARG A 206 -20.94 9.11 25.46
CA ARG A 206 -21.90 8.44 24.59
C ARG A 206 -21.32 7.17 23.98
N ARG A 207 -22.17 6.44 23.26
CA ARG A 207 -21.81 5.17 22.62
C ARG A 207 -21.96 5.29 21.10
N VAL A 208 -21.00 4.74 20.38
CA VAL A 208 -21.02 4.62 18.92
C VAL A 208 -21.13 3.15 18.55
N SER A 209 -22.05 2.85 17.64
CA SER A 209 -22.23 1.51 17.09
C SER A 209 -21.46 1.38 15.77
N ALA A 210 -20.70 0.32 15.56
CA ALA A 210 -20.00 0.07 14.30
C ALA A 210 -20.45 -1.26 13.71
N ALA A 211 -21.03 -1.22 12.51
CA ALA A 211 -21.36 -2.41 11.75
C ALA A 211 -20.08 -3.02 11.18
N VAL A 212 -19.97 -4.35 11.25
CA VAL A 212 -18.78 -5.08 10.84
C VAL A 212 -18.99 -5.68 9.45
N TRP A 213 -18.07 -5.37 8.54
CA TRP A 213 -17.99 -5.91 7.19
C TRP A 213 -16.75 -6.78 7.03
N VAL A 214 -16.77 -7.70 6.06
CA VAL A 214 -15.65 -8.57 5.71
C VAL A 214 -15.28 -8.36 4.25
N ALA A 215 -14.04 -7.98 4.00
CA ALA A 215 -13.42 -8.09 2.68
C ALA A 215 -12.55 -9.35 2.64
N GLN A 216 -12.69 -10.18 1.60
CA GLN A 216 -11.91 -11.39 1.46
C GLN A 216 -10.73 -11.17 0.49
N ILE A 217 -9.50 -11.31 0.98
CA ILE A 217 -8.26 -11.12 0.22
C ILE A 217 -7.59 -12.48 0.03
N GLY A 218 -8.01 -13.23 -1.00
CA GLY A 218 -7.62 -14.62 -1.14
C GLY A 218 -8.06 -15.42 0.09
N ARG A 219 -7.10 -15.95 0.86
CA ARG A 219 -7.31 -16.71 2.11
C ARG A 219 -7.41 -15.82 3.35
N VAL A 220 -7.03 -14.55 3.26
CA VAL A 220 -6.99 -13.61 4.40
C VAL A 220 -8.29 -12.81 4.48
N PRO A 221 -9.11 -12.97 5.54
CA PRO A 221 -10.24 -12.09 5.79
C PRO A 221 -9.80 -10.77 6.45
N VAL A 222 -10.48 -9.67 6.11
CA VAL A 222 -10.26 -8.35 6.70
C VAL A 222 -11.56 -7.78 7.23
N LEU A 223 -11.59 -7.45 8.53
CA LEU A 223 -12.68 -6.76 9.20
C LEU A 223 -12.63 -5.26 8.90
N LEU A 224 -13.75 -4.71 8.46
CA LEU A 224 -13.91 -3.27 8.19
C LEU A 224 -15.08 -2.73 9.00
N LEU A 225 -14.81 -1.77 9.88
CA LEU A 225 -15.81 -1.16 10.75
C LEU A 225 -16.45 0.07 10.10
N ASP A 226 -17.78 0.15 10.14
CA ASP A 226 -18.57 1.25 9.58
C ASP A 226 -19.49 1.88 10.63
N THR A 227 -19.32 3.17 10.89
CA THR A 227 -20.20 3.96 11.78
C THR A 227 -21.32 4.66 11.03
N ASP A 228 -21.33 4.65 9.69
CA ASP A 228 -22.40 5.25 8.89
C ASP A 228 -23.62 4.31 8.81
N ILE A 229 -24.28 4.18 9.97
CA ILE A 229 -25.48 3.38 10.19
C ILE A 229 -26.58 4.17 10.91
N PRO A 230 -27.87 3.83 10.70
CA PRO A 230 -28.99 4.54 11.32
C PRO A 230 -28.97 4.59 12.85
N ALA A 231 -28.34 3.61 13.50
CA ALA A 231 -28.22 3.51 14.95
C ALA A 231 -27.38 4.64 15.58
N ASN A 232 -26.56 5.32 14.79
CA ASN A 232 -25.72 6.42 15.25
C ASN A 232 -26.33 7.79 14.95
N SER A 233 -25.93 8.77 15.76
CA SER A 233 -26.23 10.19 15.54
C SER A 233 -25.63 10.70 14.23
N GLU A 234 -26.19 11.77 13.67
CA GLU A 234 -25.65 12.40 12.44
C GLU A 234 -24.20 12.89 12.62
N ALA A 235 -23.79 13.21 13.85
CA ALA A 235 -22.42 13.64 14.15
C ALA A 235 -21.40 12.49 14.16
N ASP A 236 -21.86 11.24 14.29
CA ASP A 236 -21.02 10.05 14.44
C ASP A 236 -20.83 9.23 13.18
N ARG A 237 -21.82 9.27 12.29
CA ARG A 237 -21.70 8.64 10.97
C ARG A 237 -20.43 9.09 10.23
N PRO A 238 -20.02 10.38 10.28
CA PRO A 238 -18.79 10.85 9.67
C PRO A 238 -17.47 10.26 10.17
N ILE A 239 -17.45 9.53 11.30
CA ILE A 239 -16.22 8.88 11.80
C ILE A 239 -15.63 7.98 10.70
N THR A 240 -16.45 7.22 9.97
CA THR A 240 -15.99 6.37 8.84
C THR A 240 -16.29 6.98 7.47
N HIS A 241 -16.39 8.31 7.33
CA HIS A 241 -16.57 8.90 5.98
C HIS A 241 -15.25 9.00 5.22
N ILE A 242 -14.26 9.71 5.77
CA ILE A 242 -13.05 10.12 5.04
C ILE A 242 -11.81 9.61 5.76
N LEU A 243 -10.85 9.08 5.00
CA LEU A 243 -9.53 8.70 5.47
C LEU A 243 -8.66 9.96 5.70
N TYR A 244 -7.98 10.03 6.85
CA TYR A 244 -7.15 11.17 7.28
C TYR A 244 -7.93 12.51 7.33
N VAL A 245 -8.94 12.57 8.19
CA VAL A 245 -9.67 13.81 8.50
C VAL A 245 -8.73 14.88 9.09
N ARG A 246 -9.07 16.16 8.85
CA ARG A 246 -8.27 17.29 9.38
C ARG A 246 -8.49 17.54 10.87
N GLY A 247 -9.66 17.22 11.42
CA GLY A 247 -10.02 17.49 12.81
C GLY A 247 -9.43 16.47 13.77
N ARG A 248 -8.66 16.94 14.77
CA ARG A 248 -7.98 16.08 15.77
C ARG A 248 -8.96 15.22 16.58
N GLU A 249 -10.11 15.76 16.96
CA GLU A 249 -11.11 15.01 17.72
C GLU A 249 -11.73 13.88 16.88
N MET A 250 -12.18 14.19 15.65
CA MET A 250 -12.69 13.18 14.73
C MET A 250 -11.63 12.12 14.38
N ARG A 251 -10.36 12.53 14.30
CA ARG A 251 -9.23 11.61 14.14
C ARG A 251 -9.10 10.66 15.32
N LEU A 252 -9.19 11.14 16.56
CA LEU A 252 -9.19 10.29 17.74
C LEU A 252 -10.42 9.36 17.79
N HIS A 253 -11.58 9.83 17.33
CA HIS A 253 -12.77 8.98 17.19
C HIS A 253 -12.53 7.81 16.21
N GLN A 254 -11.87 8.06 15.08
CA GLN A 254 -11.47 6.99 14.15
C GLN A 254 -10.56 5.97 14.82
N GLU A 255 -9.58 6.42 15.60
CA GLU A 255 -8.62 5.55 16.28
C GLU A 255 -9.28 4.75 17.43
N MET A 256 -10.28 5.32 18.11
CA MET A 256 -11.14 4.60 19.06
C MET A 256 -11.92 3.48 18.38
N VAL A 257 -12.58 3.76 17.24
CA VAL A 257 -13.33 2.74 16.49
C VAL A 257 -12.39 1.66 15.95
N LEU A 258 -11.23 2.04 15.41
CA LEU A 258 -10.25 1.09 14.88
C LEU A 258 -9.67 0.18 15.98
N GLY A 259 -9.19 0.77 17.07
CA GLY A 259 -8.54 0.04 18.16
C GLY A 259 -9.54 -0.75 19.00
N VAL A 260 -10.48 -0.06 19.65
CA VAL A 260 -11.46 -0.67 20.59
C VAL A 260 -12.49 -1.49 19.82
N GLY A 261 -13.10 -0.90 18.79
CA GLY A 261 -14.10 -1.58 17.97
C GLY A 261 -13.52 -2.82 17.27
N GLY A 262 -12.28 -2.73 16.80
CA GLY A 262 -11.57 -3.85 16.18
C GLY A 262 -11.40 -5.06 17.12
N ILE A 263 -10.97 -4.83 18.37
CA ILE A 263 -10.87 -5.89 19.38
C ILE A 263 -12.24 -6.50 19.67
N ARG A 264 -13.26 -5.67 19.91
CA ARG A 264 -14.62 -6.15 20.17
C ARG A 264 -15.18 -6.97 19.00
N ALA A 265 -14.87 -6.60 17.76
CA ALA A 265 -15.28 -7.33 16.58
C ALA A 265 -14.61 -8.72 16.50
N LEU A 266 -13.30 -8.80 16.76
CA LEU A 266 -12.58 -10.08 16.83
C LEU A 266 -13.19 -11.00 17.89
N ARG A 267 -13.42 -10.48 19.11
CA ARG A 267 -14.03 -11.24 20.21
C ARG A 267 -15.43 -11.75 19.88
N ALA A 268 -16.28 -10.88 19.33
CA ALA A 268 -17.65 -11.25 18.97
C ALA A 268 -17.73 -12.33 17.88
N LEU A 269 -16.69 -12.45 17.04
CA LEU A 269 -16.57 -13.50 16.03
C LEU A 269 -15.90 -14.78 16.57
N GLY A 270 -15.41 -14.78 17.81
CA GLY A 270 -14.67 -15.88 18.42
C GLY A 270 -13.25 -16.02 17.88
N VAL A 271 -12.66 -14.93 17.38
CA VAL A 271 -11.26 -14.90 16.93
C VAL A 271 -10.39 -14.50 18.12
N ASP A 272 -9.47 -15.40 18.48
CA ASP A 272 -8.47 -15.17 19.52
C ASP A 272 -7.06 -15.17 18.91
N PRO A 273 -6.51 -14.00 18.55
CA PRO A 273 -5.17 -13.92 17.95
C PRO A 273 -4.02 -14.26 18.91
N SER A 274 -3.01 -14.98 18.43
CA SER A 274 -1.73 -15.18 19.12
C SER A 274 -0.86 -13.92 19.13
N VAL A 275 -1.00 -13.09 18.09
CA VAL A 275 -0.19 -11.89 17.88
C VAL A 275 -1.06 -10.75 17.39
N TYR A 276 -0.85 -9.56 17.93
CA TYR A 276 -1.49 -8.32 17.52
C TYR A 276 -0.42 -7.42 16.92
N HIS A 277 -0.51 -7.17 15.63
CA HIS A 277 0.41 -6.30 14.90
C HIS A 277 -0.25 -4.94 14.68
N LEU A 278 0.33 -3.91 15.29
CA LEU A 278 -0.02 -2.51 15.08
C LEU A 278 0.82 -1.95 13.94
N ASN A 279 0.20 -1.69 12.79
CA ASN A 279 0.85 -1.02 11.67
C ASN A 279 0.70 0.50 11.79
N GLU A 280 1.73 1.16 12.34
CA GLU A 280 1.72 2.54 12.82
C GLU A 280 0.80 2.76 14.04
N GLY A 281 0.96 3.89 14.74
CA GLY A 281 0.29 4.18 16.01
C GLY A 281 -1.25 4.29 15.99
N HIS A 282 -1.88 4.32 14.82
CA HIS A 282 -3.33 4.61 14.65
C HIS A 282 -4.28 3.66 15.39
N SER A 283 -3.82 2.45 15.70
CA SER A 283 -4.63 1.43 16.37
C SER A 283 -4.25 1.23 17.84
N ALA A 284 -3.39 2.07 18.43
CA ALA A 284 -2.82 1.84 19.77
C ALA A 284 -3.86 1.72 20.89
N LEU A 285 -5.09 2.23 20.70
CA LEU A 285 -6.20 2.06 21.64
C LEU A 285 -6.71 0.61 21.75
N ASN A 286 -6.30 -0.29 20.84
CA ASN A 286 -6.50 -1.74 21.03
C ASN A 286 -5.76 -2.27 22.26
N LEU A 287 -4.61 -1.66 22.60
CA LEU A 287 -3.80 -2.05 23.76
C LEU A 287 -4.56 -1.76 25.06
N VAL A 288 -5.21 -0.59 25.12
CA VAL A 288 -6.04 -0.17 26.25
C VAL A 288 -7.23 -1.12 26.43
N GLU A 289 -7.95 -1.43 25.34
CA GLU A 289 -9.11 -2.34 25.40
C GLU A 289 -8.70 -3.76 25.83
N ARG A 290 -7.59 -4.28 25.32
CA ARG A 290 -7.09 -5.61 25.75
C ARG A 290 -6.65 -5.62 27.20
N THR A 291 -5.95 -4.59 27.67
CA THR A 291 -5.59 -4.47 29.10
C THR A 291 -6.85 -4.45 29.96
N ARG A 292 -7.89 -3.72 29.53
CA ARG A 292 -9.19 -3.68 30.19
C ARG A 292 -9.86 -5.06 30.26
N GLU A 293 -9.82 -5.84 29.18
CA GLU A 293 -10.34 -7.22 29.16
C GLU A 293 -9.69 -8.10 30.24
N PHE A 294 -8.36 -8.07 30.35
CA PHE A 294 -7.64 -8.86 31.36
C PHE A 294 -7.90 -8.40 32.80
N VAL A 295 -7.96 -7.08 33.03
CA VAL A 295 -8.31 -6.55 34.36
C VAL A 295 -9.73 -6.94 34.75
N ALA A 296 -10.68 -6.84 33.81
CA ALA A 296 -12.06 -7.27 34.03
C ALA A 296 -12.16 -8.79 34.30
N ALA A 297 -11.25 -9.59 33.75
CA ALA A 297 -11.12 -11.02 34.03
C ALA A 297 -10.45 -11.35 35.37
N GLY A 298 -9.98 -10.33 36.12
CA GLY A 298 -9.42 -10.46 37.46
C GLY A 298 -7.90 -10.34 37.55
N GLU A 299 -7.20 -10.04 36.45
CA GLU A 299 -5.77 -9.74 36.51
C GLU A 299 -5.50 -8.37 37.15
N THR A 300 -4.30 -8.20 37.74
CA THR A 300 -3.84 -6.88 38.14
C THR A 300 -3.48 -6.06 36.90
N LEU A 301 -3.53 -4.73 37.01
CA LEU A 301 -3.19 -3.82 35.91
C LEU A 301 -1.82 -4.11 35.29
N GLU A 302 -0.79 -4.29 36.12
CA GLU A 302 0.57 -4.55 35.61
C GLU A 302 0.70 -5.95 34.99
N SER A 303 -0.02 -6.96 35.49
CA SER A 303 -0.09 -8.29 34.85
C SER A 303 -0.74 -8.19 33.47
N ALA A 304 -1.88 -7.48 33.38
CA ALA A 304 -2.59 -7.26 32.14
C ALA A 304 -1.76 -6.48 31.10
N LEU A 305 -1.00 -5.45 31.53
CA LEU A 305 -0.11 -4.70 30.64
C LEU A 305 1.03 -5.58 30.11
N GLU A 306 1.62 -6.40 30.96
CA GLU A 306 2.67 -7.34 30.57
C GLU A 306 2.14 -8.44 29.63
N HIS A 307 0.93 -8.95 29.89
CA HIS A 307 0.24 -9.88 28.99
C HIS A 307 0.04 -9.24 27.61
N VAL A 308 -0.54 -8.03 27.55
CA VAL A 308 -0.74 -7.30 26.29
C VAL A 308 0.58 -7.10 25.57
N LYS A 309 1.64 -6.69 26.28
CA LYS A 309 2.97 -6.45 25.73
C LYS A 309 3.52 -7.69 25.02
N ARG A 310 3.46 -8.86 25.67
CA ARG A 310 4.02 -10.12 25.14
C ARG A 310 3.48 -10.53 23.79
N HIS A 311 2.21 -10.23 23.54
CA HIS A 311 1.51 -10.63 22.31
C HIS A 311 1.38 -9.49 21.29
N THR A 312 2.14 -8.40 21.45
CA THR A 312 2.02 -7.22 20.60
C THR A 312 3.32 -6.92 19.87
N VAL A 313 3.22 -6.67 18.57
CA VAL A 313 4.32 -6.19 17.73
C VAL A 313 3.95 -4.89 17.03
N PHE A 314 4.92 -4.01 16.83
CA PHE A 314 4.69 -2.67 16.31
C PHE A 314 5.61 -2.33 15.13
N THR A 315 5.03 -1.88 14.01
CA THR A 315 5.80 -1.33 12.89
C THR A 315 5.70 0.19 12.90
N ILE A 316 6.85 0.87 12.87
CA ILE A 316 6.95 2.32 12.69
C ILE A 316 7.26 2.65 11.23
N HIS A 317 6.53 3.62 10.65
CA HIS A 317 6.73 4.08 9.26
C HIS A 317 7.23 5.52 9.17
N THR A 318 7.24 6.24 10.29
CA THR A 318 7.52 7.66 10.35
C THR A 318 8.98 7.91 10.77
N PRO A 319 9.81 8.54 9.91
CA PRO A 319 11.25 8.67 10.16
C PRO A 319 11.62 9.74 11.21
N VAL A 320 10.69 10.62 11.57
CA VAL A 320 10.93 11.74 12.50
C VAL A 320 9.82 11.83 13.55
N SER A 321 10.19 12.15 14.81
CA SER A 321 9.23 12.22 15.94
C SER A 321 8.05 13.15 15.67
N ALA A 322 8.31 14.29 15.04
CA ALA A 322 7.31 15.32 14.73
C ALA A 322 6.21 14.86 13.75
N GLY A 323 6.46 13.80 12.99
CA GLY A 323 5.47 13.22 12.08
C GLY A 323 4.50 12.24 12.75
N ASN A 324 4.76 11.83 14.00
CA ASN A 324 3.97 10.82 14.68
C ASN A 324 2.67 11.37 15.26
N GLU A 325 1.70 10.48 15.40
CA GLU A 325 0.36 10.80 15.86
C GLU A 325 0.36 11.14 17.37
N LYS A 326 0.07 12.40 17.70
CA LYS A 326 0.04 12.93 19.07
C LYS A 326 -1.28 13.67 19.35
N PHE A 327 -1.95 13.39 20.47
CA PHE A 327 -3.17 14.10 20.87
C PHE A 327 -2.95 14.94 22.12
N GLY A 328 -3.61 16.09 22.24
CA GLY A 328 -3.57 16.87 23.48
C GLY A 328 -4.23 16.09 24.61
N VAL A 329 -3.62 16.10 25.80
CA VAL A 329 -4.08 15.33 26.97
C VAL A 329 -5.53 15.63 27.35
N ASP A 330 -5.98 16.88 27.24
CA ASP A 330 -7.37 17.24 27.55
C ASP A 330 -8.38 16.60 26.60
N LEU A 331 -8.01 16.44 25.32
CA LEU A 331 -8.85 15.73 24.36
C LEU A 331 -8.92 14.24 24.71
N VAL A 332 -7.79 13.62 25.06
CA VAL A 332 -7.72 12.22 25.48
C VAL A 332 -8.51 11.97 26.75
N LYS A 333 -8.42 12.86 27.75
CA LYS A 333 -9.24 12.80 28.97
C LYS A 333 -10.73 12.79 28.68
N ARG A 334 -11.19 13.62 27.75
CA ARG A 334 -12.61 13.67 27.38
C ARG A 334 -13.06 12.44 26.60
N VAL A 335 -12.28 11.99 25.63
CA VAL A 335 -12.71 10.95 24.67
C VAL A 335 -12.39 9.53 25.15
N VAL A 336 -11.17 9.32 25.67
CA VAL A 336 -10.65 8.00 26.07
C VAL A 336 -10.84 7.76 27.58
N GLY A 337 -10.87 8.82 28.39
CA GLY A 337 -11.06 8.71 29.85
C GLY A 337 -12.24 7.82 30.26
N PRO A 338 -13.43 7.97 29.66
CA PRO A 338 -14.58 7.10 29.96
C PRO A 338 -14.35 5.61 29.72
N LEU A 339 -13.55 5.22 28.72
CA LEU A 339 -13.13 3.82 28.50
C LEU A 339 -12.23 3.32 29.63
N CYS A 340 -11.28 4.16 30.05
CA CYS A 340 -10.24 3.87 31.02
C CYS A 340 -10.75 3.83 32.47
N ASP A 341 -11.28 4.96 32.95
CA ASP A 341 -11.68 5.19 34.34
C ASP A 341 -13.09 4.62 34.62
N GLY A 342 -13.85 4.35 33.55
CA GLY A 342 -15.15 3.72 33.60
C GLY A 342 -16.32 4.71 33.53
N THR A 343 -17.44 4.21 33.02
CA THR A 343 -18.73 4.93 32.94
C THR A 343 -19.73 4.40 33.98
N GLY A 344 -19.33 3.42 34.79
CA GLY A 344 -20.24 2.61 35.64
C GLY A 344 -20.81 1.38 34.94
N GLU A 345 -20.51 1.17 33.65
CA GLU A 345 -20.86 -0.02 32.88
C GLU A 345 -19.74 -1.08 32.94
N ALA A 346 -20.09 -2.36 32.72
CA ALA A 346 -19.13 -3.47 32.82
C ALA A 346 -18.10 -3.53 31.68
N ASP A 347 -18.32 -2.78 30.59
CA ASP A 347 -17.46 -2.78 29.41
C ASP A 347 -16.50 -1.58 29.35
N ALA A 348 -16.33 -0.88 30.48
CA ALA A 348 -15.39 0.23 30.68
C ALA A 348 -14.84 0.19 32.11
N GLY A 349 -13.69 0.83 32.36
CA GLY A 349 -13.09 0.88 33.70
C GLY A 349 -12.01 -0.17 33.94
N GLY A 350 -11.26 0.00 35.04
CA GLY A 350 -10.19 -0.91 35.45
C GLY A 350 -8.80 -0.57 34.91
N VAL A 351 -8.69 0.40 34.00
CA VAL A 351 -7.41 0.86 33.43
C VAL A 351 -7.28 2.35 33.69
N PRO A 352 -6.65 2.79 34.80
CA PRO A 352 -6.57 4.21 35.16
C PRO A 352 -6.00 5.04 34.01
N LEU A 353 -6.72 6.09 33.58
CA LEU A 353 -6.30 6.91 32.46
C LEU A 353 -4.90 7.49 32.69
N GLN A 354 -4.61 7.92 33.92
CA GLN A 354 -3.30 8.46 34.26
C GLN A 354 -2.15 7.50 33.93
N ARG A 355 -2.33 6.19 34.15
CA ARG A 355 -1.33 5.18 33.78
C ARG A 355 -1.10 5.15 32.27
N MET A 356 -2.15 5.32 31.47
CA MET A 356 -2.04 5.37 30.01
C MET A 356 -1.36 6.66 29.55
N LEU A 357 -1.65 7.80 30.19
CA LEU A 357 -0.96 9.07 29.92
C LEU A 357 0.55 8.94 30.18
N ASP A 358 0.94 8.32 31.30
CA ASP A 358 2.34 8.11 31.66
C ASP A 358 3.07 7.21 30.64
N LEU A 359 2.39 6.16 30.15
CA LEU A 359 2.92 5.26 29.12
C LEU A 359 2.96 5.90 27.72
N ALA A 360 2.20 6.98 27.49
CA ALA A 360 2.13 7.68 26.22
C ALA A 360 3.06 8.90 26.14
N VAL A 361 3.90 9.15 27.15
CA VAL A 361 4.89 10.24 27.09
C VAL A 361 5.93 9.95 26.01
N GLY A 362 5.96 10.82 25.00
CA GLY A 362 6.84 10.68 23.82
C GLY A 362 8.33 10.87 24.11
N ALA A 363 9.17 10.67 23.09
CA ALA A 363 10.63 10.81 23.20
C ALA A 363 11.09 12.21 23.66
N GLU A 364 10.29 13.24 23.37
CA GLU A 364 10.53 14.64 23.76
C GLU A 364 10.12 14.94 25.22
N GLY A 365 9.45 14.01 25.91
CA GLY A 365 9.02 14.20 27.30
C GLY A 365 7.84 15.16 27.51
N ASP A 366 7.12 15.53 26.44
CA ASP A 366 5.98 16.45 26.53
C ASP A 366 4.78 15.80 27.26
N LEU A 367 4.54 16.24 28.50
CA LEU A 367 3.41 15.79 29.33
C LEU A 367 2.05 16.35 28.88
N GLY A 368 2.03 17.33 27.97
CA GLY A 368 0.81 17.87 27.37
C GLY A 368 0.29 17.04 26.18
N ALA A 369 1.07 16.05 25.73
CA ALA A 369 0.77 15.21 24.58
C ALA A 369 0.65 13.73 24.96
N PHE A 370 -0.30 13.06 24.32
CA PHE A 370 -0.46 11.61 24.31
C PHE A 370 0.08 11.08 22.98
N ASP A 371 1.27 10.47 23.02
CA ASP A 371 1.95 9.94 21.85
C ASP A 371 1.58 8.47 21.62
N MET A 372 0.85 8.21 20.53
CA MET A 372 0.37 6.88 20.18
C MET A 372 1.52 5.90 19.88
N THR A 373 2.64 6.43 19.37
CA THR A 373 3.83 5.63 19.05
C THR A 373 4.56 5.23 20.33
N ALA A 374 4.66 6.15 21.28
CA ALA A 374 5.30 5.87 22.56
C ALA A 374 4.53 4.81 23.37
N LEU A 375 3.19 4.91 23.40
CA LEU A 375 2.33 3.89 24.00
C LEU A 375 2.56 2.52 23.33
N SER A 376 2.55 2.49 21.99
CA SER A 376 2.72 1.26 21.21
C SER A 376 4.09 0.61 21.45
N LEU A 377 5.17 1.40 21.47
CA LEU A 377 6.52 0.91 21.73
C LEU A 377 6.67 0.32 23.14
N ARG A 378 6.09 0.96 24.16
CA ARG A 378 6.20 0.46 25.55
C ARG A 378 5.40 -0.83 25.79
N LEU A 379 4.27 -0.99 25.09
CA LEU A 379 3.37 -2.13 25.19
C LEU A 379 3.50 -3.10 24.00
N SER A 380 4.68 -3.19 23.39
CA SER A 380 5.04 -4.22 22.42
C SER A 380 6.27 -5.01 22.88
N VAL A 381 6.31 -6.31 22.58
CA VAL A 381 7.49 -7.15 22.85
C VAL A 381 8.59 -6.90 21.82
N GLY A 382 8.19 -6.62 20.58
CA GLY A 382 9.07 -6.36 19.45
C GLY A 382 8.55 -5.22 18.58
N ALA A 383 9.46 -4.46 18.01
CA ALA A 383 9.13 -3.40 17.07
C ALA A 383 10.12 -3.40 15.89
N ASN A 384 9.66 -2.95 14.73
CA ASN A 384 10.53 -2.76 13.57
C ASN A 384 10.25 -1.44 12.84
N ALA A 385 11.33 -0.92 12.25
CA ALA A 385 11.34 0.06 11.20
C ALA A 385 11.36 -0.65 9.84
N VAL A 386 11.24 0.14 8.77
CA VAL A 386 10.91 -0.34 7.41
C VAL A 386 12.03 -0.25 6.37
N SER A 387 13.23 0.06 6.83
CA SER A 387 14.52 -0.10 6.15
C SER A 387 15.63 -0.08 7.21
N LYS A 388 16.86 -0.44 6.83
CA LYS A 388 18.01 -0.40 7.74
C LYS A 388 18.32 1.02 8.23
N LEU A 389 18.40 1.99 7.31
CA LEU A 389 18.63 3.40 7.68
C LEU A 389 17.49 3.96 8.54
N HIS A 390 16.25 3.55 8.28
CA HIS A 390 15.14 3.95 9.12
C HIS A 390 15.24 3.32 10.53
N ALA A 391 15.72 2.08 10.65
CA ALA A 391 15.96 1.48 11.96
C ALA A 391 17.00 2.28 12.76
N GLU A 392 18.07 2.75 12.12
CA GLU A 392 19.08 3.59 12.78
C GLU A 392 18.47 4.90 13.31
N THR A 393 17.74 5.62 12.46
CA THR A 393 17.10 6.90 12.83
C THR A 393 15.98 6.72 13.86
N ALA A 394 15.19 5.64 13.77
CA ALA A 394 14.15 5.31 14.73
C ALA A 394 14.74 4.95 16.10
N ASN A 395 15.78 4.13 16.17
CA ASN A 395 16.43 3.80 17.46
C ASN A 395 17.06 5.05 18.11
N ALA A 396 17.65 5.95 17.32
CA ALA A 396 18.16 7.20 17.84
C ALA A 396 17.02 8.06 18.43
N THR A 397 15.96 8.29 17.65
CA THR A 397 14.79 9.09 18.03
C THR A 397 14.10 8.55 19.27
N TRP A 398 13.89 7.23 19.34
CA TRP A 398 13.08 6.58 20.37
C TRP A 398 13.88 6.00 21.53
N SER A 399 15.19 6.24 21.58
CA SER A 399 16.07 5.82 22.68
C SER A 399 15.56 6.16 24.10
N PRO A 400 14.84 7.29 24.35
CA PRO A 400 14.27 7.56 25.68
C PRO A 400 13.03 6.71 26.02
N VAL A 401 12.44 6.03 25.04
CA VAL A 401 11.16 5.31 25.15
C VAL A 401 11.35 3.79 25.12
N ILE A 402 12.23 3.30 24.24
CA ILE A 402 12.38 1.87 23.98
C ILE A 402 13.29 1.18 25.01
N THR A 403 12.94 -0.06 25.35
CA THR A 403 13.82 -0.97 26.10
C THR A 403 14.51 -2.00 25.21
N ASN A 404 13.89 -2.32 24.07
CA ASN A 404 14.39 -3.26 23.07
C ASN A 404 14.73 -2.49 21.79
N LYS A 405 15.74 -2.98 21.06
CA LYS A 405 16.12 -2.40 19.77
C LYS A 405 14.98 -2.52 18.77
N ILE A 406 14.69 -1.44 18.05
CA ILE A 406 13.79 -1.46 16.89
C ILE A 406 14.54 -2.14 15.74
N LEU A 407 14.00 -3.25 15.23
CA LEU A 407 14.60 -4.02 14.13
C LEU A 407 14.46 -3.27 12.79
N GLY A 408 15.27 -3.62 11.78
CA GLY A 408 15.11 -3.12 10.42
C GLY A 408 14.60 -4.23 9.51
N ILE A 409 13.28 -4.34 9.36
CA ILE A 409 12.66 -5.26 8.40
C ILE A 409 12.27 -4.45 7.18
N THR A 410 13.08 -4.53 6.11
CA THR A 410 12.87 -3.68 4.95
C THR A 410 11.57 -4.03 4.24
N ASN A 411 10.77 -3.02 3.89
CA ASN A 411 9.54 -3.24 3.12
C ASN A 411 9.78 -4.06 1.85
N GLY A 412 8.72 -4.72 1.41
CA GLY A 412 8.68 -5.39 0.11
C GLY A 412 7.42 -5.08 -0.67
N VAL A 413 7.39 -5.50 -1.92
CA VAL A 413 6.25 -5.32 -2.83
C VAL A 413 5.72 -6.66 -3.33
N HIS A 414 4.41 -6.72 -3.52
CA HIS A 414 3.74 -7.93 -3.98
C HIS A 414 3.96 -8.11 -5.49
N MET A 415 4.92 -8.95 -5.88
CA MET A 415 5.32 -9.10 -7.27
C MET A 415 4.16 -9.45 -8.21
N PRO A 416 3.22 -10.35 -7.86
CA PRO A 416 2.04 -10.60 -8.70
C PRO A 416 1.16 -9.37 -8.95
N THR A 417 1.13 -8.40 -8.02
CA THR A 417 0.38 -7.14 -8.19
C THR A 417 1.09 -6.19 -9.16
N TRP A 418 2.42 -6.10 -9.06
CA TRP A 418 3.20 -4.98 -9.61
C TRP A 418 4.05 -5.33 -10.83
N ALA A 419 4.33 -6.61 -11.07
CA ALA A 419 4.92 -7.05 -12.33
C ALA A 419 3.92 -6.85 -13.46
N GLY A 420 4.32 -6.07 -14.47
CA GLY A 420 3.50 -5.81 -15.65
C GLY A 420 3.33 -7.07 -16.47
N ARG A 421 2.13 -7.23 -17.06
CA ARG A 421 1.70 -8.46 -17.73
C ARG A 421 2.71 -9.00 -18.75
N GLU A 422 3.24 -8.13 -19.59
CA GLU A 422 4.18 -8.51 -20.66
C GLU A 422 5.51 -9.00 -20.09
N THR A 423 5.99 -8.36 -19.02
CA THR A 423 7.28 -8.71 -18.40
C THR A 423 7.11 -9.97 -17.56
N ARG A 424 5.98 -10.12 -16.87
CA ARG A 424 5.59 -11.35 -16.17
C ARG A 424 5.55 -12.54 -17.12
N ALA A 425 4.97 -12.41 -18.31
CA ALA A 425 4.95 -13.49 -19.30
C ALA A 425 6.38 -13.92 -19.72
N VAL A 426 7.30 -12.96 -19.88
CA VAL A 426 8.73 -13.25 -20.10
C VAL A 426 9.30 -14.01 -18.90
N TYR A 427 9.08 -13.53 -17.68
CA TYR A 427 9.56 -14.20 -16.47
C TYR A 427 9.04 -15.64 -16.36
N GLU A 428 7.76 -15.89 -16.55
CA GLU A 428 7.17 -17.22 -16.46
C GLU A 428 7.72 -18.16 -17.56
N GLN A 429 7.86 -17.66 -18.78
CA GLN A 429 8.39 -18.44 -19.91
C GLN A 429 9.86 -18.84 -19.72
N PHE A 430 10.71 -17.92 -19.26
CA PHE A 430 12.16 -18.14 -19.19
C PHE A 430 12.63 -18.68 -17.84
N LEU A 431 11.92 -18.39 -16.75
CA LEU A 431 12.36 -18.76 -15.39
C LEU A 431 11.78 -20.10 -14.91
N ASN A 432 10.77 -20.66 -15.60
CA ASN A 432 9.98 -21.82 -15.16
C ASN A 432 9.60 -21.72 -13.67
N ALA A 433 9.34 -20.49 -13.23
CA ALA A 433 9.10 -20.13 -11.85
C ALA A 433 7.72 -19.51 -11.78
N ASP A 434 6.89 -20.05 -10.90
CA ASP A 434 5.62 -19.44 -10.55
C ASP A 434 5.90 -18.27 -9.60
N LEU A 435 5.80 -17.04 -10.12
CA LEU A 435 5.99 -15.83 -9.31
C LEU A 435 4.94 -15.71 -8.21
N ASP A 436 3.81 -16.41 -8.33
CA ASP A 436 2.76 -16.47 -7.30
C ASP A 436 3.13 -17.44 -6.16
N ARG A 437 4.20 -18.24 -6.32
CA ARG A 437 4.66 -19.25 -5.35
C ARG A 437 6.15 -19.16 -5.04
N LEU A 438 6.74 -17.97 -5.20
CA LEU A 438 8.18 -17.77 -5.09
C LEU A 438 8.67 -18.03 -3.64
N ASP A 439 9.09 -19.27 -3.36
CA ASP A 439 9.71 -19.73 -2.11
C ASP A 439 11.18 -20.06 -2.41
N THR A 440 12.06 -19.05 -2.26
CA THR A 440 13.45 -19.11 -2.74
C THR A 440 14.48 -19.55 -1.70
N ASP A 441 14.07 -20.14 -0.59
CA ASP A 441 15.01 -20.72 0.36
C ASP A 441 15.44 -22.16 -0.04
N GLY A 442 14.91 -22.67 -1.17
CA GLY A 442 15.29 -23.95 -1.78
C GLY A 442 16.34 -23.86 -2.90
N PRO A 443 16.89 -25.00 -3.38
CA PRO A 443 17.84 -25.09 -4.49
C PRO A 443 17.39 -24.40 -5.80
N GLU A 444 16.08 -24.20 -5.96
CA GLU A 444 15.43 -23.57 -7.11
C GLU A 444 15.77 -22.08 -7.27
N ALA A 445 16.16 -21.40 -6.17
CA ALA A 445 16.49 -19.98 -6.15
C ALA A 445 17.85 -19.64 -6.76
N ALA A 446 18.85 -20.51 -6.55
CA ALA A 446 20.15 -20.34 -7.21
C ALA A 446 19.99 -20.43 -8.74
N GLY A 447 19.18 -21.40 -9.19
CA GLY A 447 18.82 -21.52 -10.60
C GLY A 447 17.95 -20.37 -11.12
N PHE A 448 17.13 -19.72 -10.28
CA PHE A 448 16.29 -18.58 -10.67
C PHE A 448 17.14 -17.40 -11.17
N TRP A 449 18.19 -17.03 -10.43
CA TRP A 449 19.07 -15.92 -10.81
C TRP A 449 19.92 -16.23 -12.03
N GLU A 450 20.40 -17.47 -12.14
CA GLU A 450 21.11 -17.94 -13.33
C GLU A 450 20.21 -17.87 -14.58
N ARG A 451 18.95 -18.29 -14.47
CA ARG A 451 17.95 -18.20 -15.55
C ARG A 451 17.54 -16.76 -15.87
N LEU A 452 17.50 -15.86 -14.88
CA LEU A 452 17.25 -14.44 -15.14
C LEU A 452 18.37 -13.83 -16.00
N GLY A 453 19.62 -14.24 -15.78
CA GLY A 453 20.76 -13.84 -16.60
C GLY A 453 20.68 -14.34 -18.05
N SER A 454 19.91 -15.39 -18.34
CA SER A 454 19.76 -15.96 -19.69
C SER A 454 18.52 -15.50 -20.45
N VAL A 455 17.72 -14.58 -19.89
CA VAL A 455 16.55 -14.00 -20.60
C VAL A 455 17.02 -13.26 -21.85
N ASP A 456 16.41 -13.59 -22.98
CA ASP A 456 16.72 -12.97 -24.27
C ASP A 456 16.47 -11.46 -24.26
N SER A 457 17.49 -10.70 -24.68
CA SER A 457 17.50 -9.23 -24.69
C SER A 457 16.36 -8.65 -25.53
N ARG A 458 16.05 -9.26 -26.69
CA ARG A 458 14.99 -8.80 -27.60
C ARG A 458 13.63 -9.05 -26.98
N ALA A 459 13.37 -10.26 -26.49
CA ALA A 459 12.10 -10.62 -25.87
C ALA A 459 11.75 -9.68 -24.71
N TRP A 460 12.74 -9.36 -23.86
CA TRP A 460 12.55 -8.40 -22.76
C TRP A 460 12.29 -6.97 -23.27
N TRP A 461 13.11 -6.47 -24.22
CA TRP A 461 12.93 -5.13 -24.78
C TRP A 461 11.57 -4.95 -25.46
N ASP A 462 11.11 -5.97 -26.20
CA ASP A 462 9.80 -5.94 -26.86
C ASP A 462 8.66 -5.97 -25.83
N ALA A 463 8.80 -6.75 -24.75
CA ALA A 463 7.85 -6.77 -23.65
C ALA A 463 7.76 -5.40 -22.95
N HIS A 464 8.91 -4.79 -22.62
CA HIS A 464 9.00 -3.46 -22.05
C HIS A 464 8.37 -2.41 -22.97
N THR A 465 8.71 -2.44 -24.26
CA THR A 465 8.16 -1.53 -25.28
C THR A 465 6.63 -1.62 -25.37
N ARG A 466 6.04 -2.83 -25.28
CA ARG A 466 4.57 -3.00 -25.22
C ARG A 466 3.97 -2.34 -23.97
N GLN A 467 4.65 -2.39 -22.83
CA GLN A 467 4.23 -1.68 -21.62
C GLN A 467 4.31 -0.16 -21.79
N LYS A 468 5.35 0.36 -22.45
CA LYS A 468 5.46 1.79 -22.80
C LYS A 468 4.32 2.27 -23.69
N VAL A 469 3.95 1.47 -24.69
CA VAL A 469 2.79 1.76 -25.56
C VAL A 469 1.51 1.86 -24.72
N ALA A 470 1.28 0.91 -23.82
CA ALA A 470 0.11 0.91 -22.95
C ALA A 470 0.08 2.12 -21.99
N LEU A 471 1.24 2.54 -21.46
CA LEU A 471 1.37 3.77 -20.68
C LEU A 471 1.01 5.00 -21.52
N GLY A 472 1.53 5.08 -22.75
CA GLY A 472 1.24 6.19 -23.67
C GLY A 472 -0.25 6.32 -23.99
N GLU A 473 -0.92 5.22 -24.30
CA GLU A 473 -2.38 5.20 -24.53
C GLU A 473 -3.16 5.67 -23.29
N PHE A 474 -2.76 5.18 -22.11
CA PHE A 474 -3.39 5.57 -20.85
C PHE A 474 -3.19 7.07 -20.54
N LEU A 475 -1.98 7.58 -20.75
CA LEU A 475 -1.60 8.98 -20.54
C LEU A 475 -2.33 9.92 -21.51
N ARG A 476 -2.30 9.64 -22.82
CA ARG A 476 -3.03 10.43 -23.84
C ARG A 476 -4.51 10.51 -23.51
N SER A 477 -5.13 9.37 -23.15
CA SER A 477 -6.52 9.32 -22.75
C SER A 477 -6.81 10.17 -21.51
N SER A 478 -5.88 10.20 -20.55
CA SER A 478 -6.00 11.01 -19.33
C SER A 478 -5.88 12.50 -19.61
N ILE A 479 -4.85 12.91 -20.35
CA ILE A 479 -4.61 14.31 -20.71
C ILE A 479 -5.75 14.84 -21.57
N ARG A 480 -6.25 14.06 -22.54
CA ARG A 480 -7.38 14.47 -23.38
C ARG A 480 -8.64 14.75 -22.55
N ARG A 481 -8.94 13.93 -21.54
CA ARG A 481 -10.06 14.19 -20.61
C ARG A 481 -9.84 15.46 -19.81
N GLN A 482 -8.62 15.67 -19.32
CA GLN A 482 -8.24 16.84 -18.54
C GLN A 482 -8.41 18.13 -19.37
N LEU A 483 -7.79 18.20 -20.55
CA LEU A 483 -7.90 19.34 -21.47
C LEU A 483 -9.36 19.59 -21.90
N GLY A 484 -10.13 18.52 -22.12
CA GLY A 484 -11.56 18.62 -22.41
C GLY A 484 -12.35 19.25 -21.26
N ARG A 485 -12.04 18.90 -20.01
CA ARG A 485 -12.64 19.51 -18.81
C ARG A 485 -12.24 20.98 -18.64
N HIS A 486 -11.03 21.35 -19.06
CA HIS A 486 -10.56 22.74 -19.06
C HIS A 486 -11.16 23.59 -20.20
N GLY A 487 -11.92 23.00 -21.12
CA GLY A 487 -12.52 23.72 -22.25
C GLY A 487 -11.52 24.12 -23.33
N GLU A 488 -10.39 23.41 -23.42
CA GLU A 488 -9.31 23.71 -24.38
C GLU A 488 -9.78 23.55 -25.83
N ALA A 489 -9.17 24.34 -26.72
CA ALA A 489 -9.57 24.38 -28.13
C ALA A 489 -9.41 23.01 -28.81
N PRO A 490 -10.23 22.68 -29.84
CA PRO A 490 -10.13 21.40 -30.56
C PRO A 490 -8.73 21.08 -31.11
N GLY A 491 -7.92 22.10 -31.39
CA GLY A 491 -6.51 21.94 -31.79
C GLY A 491 -5.64 21.32 -30.69
N ALA A 492 -5.76 21.80 -29.45
CA ALA A 492 -5.03 21.26 -28.30
C ALA A 492 -5.47 19.81 -27.98
N LEU A 493 -6.75 19.49 -28.16
CA LEU A 493 -7.25 18.11 -28.00
C LEU A 493 -6.65 17.16 -29.04
N ARG A 494 -6.48 17.61 -30.30
CA ARG A 494 -5.80 16.83 -31.34
C ARG A 494 -4.31 16.68 -31.08
N GLU A 495 -3.66 17.73 -30.58
CA GLU A 495 -2.25 17.69 -30.17
C GLU A 495 -2.03 16.60 -29.10
N ALA A 496 -2.94 16.47 -28.14
CA ALA A 496 -2.87 15.46 -27.10
C ALA A 496 -2.92 14.01 -27.62
N ASP A 497 -3.48 13.78 -28.81
CA ASP A 497 -3.47 12.45 -29.45
C ASP A 497 -2.05 12.05 -29.91
N HIS A 498 -1.14 13.02 -30.05
CA HIS A 498 0.26 12.82 -30.45
C HIS A 498 1.26 12.95 -29.28
N PHE A 499 0.79 13.26 -28.08
CA PHE A 499 1.66 13.32 -26.89
C PHE A 499 2.21 11.96 -26.52
N PHE A 500 3.41 11.94 -25.93
CA PHE A 500 4.14 10.76 -25.49
C PHE A 500 4.56 9.85 -26.65
N ASP A 501 5.86 9.55 -26.75
CA ASP A 501 6.38 8.59 -27.72
C ASP A 501 6.99 7.39 -26.97
N PRO A 502 6.51 6.16 -27.21
CA PRO A 502 7.05 4.97 -26.53
C PRO A 502 8.52 4.67 -26.87
N ASN A 503 9.08 5.23 -27.93
CA ASN A 503 10.49 5.06 -28.28
C ASN A 503 11.42 6.00 -27.49
N VAL A 504 10.88 7.06 -26.89
CA VAL A 504 11.62 8.08 -26.16
C VAL A 504 11.90 7.63 -24.72
N LEU A 505 13.10 7.94 -24.22
CA LEU A 505 13.45 7.71 -22.82
C LEU A 505 12.44 8.40 -21.90
N THR A 506 11.79 7.62 -21.04
CA THR A 506 10.71 8.04 -20.17
C THR A 506 11.12 7.98 -18.71
N ILE A 507 11.17 9.13 -18.05
CA ILE A 507 11.43 9.26 -16.62
C ILE A 507 10.11 9.38 -15.86
N GLY A 508 9.86 8.48 -14.90
CA GLY A 508 8.71 8.52 -14.02
C GLY A 508 9.04 9.16 -12.67
N PHE A 509 8.16 10.03 -12.18
CA PHE A 509 8.15 10.51 -10.80
C PHE A 509 6.72 10.39 -10.26
N ALA A 510 6.47 9.41 -9.38
CA ALA A 510 5.12 9.24 -8.82
C ALA A 510 5.09 8.98 -7.32
N ARG A 511 4.61 9.97 -6.56
CA ARG A 511 4.53 9.90 -5.08
C ARG A 511 3.67 11.02 -4.50
N ARG A 512 3.42 10.97 -3.19
CA ARG A 512 2.83 12.11 -2.47
C ARG A 512 3.72 13.34 -2.68
N PHE A 513 3.11 14.46 -3.05
CA PHE A 513 3.80 15.74 -3.10
C PHE A 513 3.93 16.30 -1.69
N ALA A 514 5.17 16.47 -1.25
CA ALA A 514 5.58 17.10 0.00
C ALA A 514 6.97 17.72 -0.22
N THR A 515 7.31 18.76 0.53
CA THR A 515 8.54 19.56 0.32
C THR A 515 9.81 18.71 0.38
N TYR A 516 9.92 17.80 1.36
CA TYR A 516 11.10 16.93 1.51
C TYR A 516 11.27 15.92 0.37
N LYS A 517 10.24 15.66 -0.47
CA LYS A 517 10.36 14.78 -1.65
C LYS A 517 11.06 15.44 -2.83
N ARG A 518 11.22 16.77 -2.79
CA ARG A 518 11.94 17.62 -3.75
C ARG A 518 11.64 17.30 -5.22
N ALA A 519 10.36 17.21 -5.58
CA ALA A 519 9.93 17.03 -6.98
C ALA A 519 10.42 18.18 -7.89
N ASN A 520 10.62 19.36 -7.31
CA ASN A 520 11.13 20.56 -7.96
C ASN A 520 12.65 20.54 -8.20
N LEU A 521 13.42 19.59 -7.64
CA LEU A 521 14.88 19.53 -7.79
C LEU A 521 15.31 19.50 -9.27
N LEU A 522 14.53 18.83 -10.12
CA LEU A 522 14.78 18.74 -11.56
C LEU A 522 14.61 20.08 -12.30
N PHE A 523 13.98 21.08 -11.68
CA PHE A 523 13.71 22.41 -12.25
C PHE A 523 14.67 23.49 -11.75
N THR A 524 15.75 23.09 -11.07
CA THR A 524 16.78 24.01 -10.55
C THR A 524 17.58 24.68 -11.68
N ASP A 525 17.81 23.98 -12.79
CA ASP A 525 18.41 24.53 -14.01
C ASP A 525 17.51 24.26 -15.22
N ILE A 526 16.65 25.24 -15.53
CA ILE A 526 15.68 25.17 -16.62
C ILE A 526 16.36 25.05 -17.99
N GLU A 527 17.52 25.68 -18.18
CA GLU A 527 18.23 25.66 -19.46
C GLU A 527 18.84 24.29 -19.74
N ARG A 528 19.50 23.67 -18.74
CA ARG A 528 19.98 22.29 -18.84
C ARG A 528 18.85 21.30 -19.05
N LEU A 529 17.78 21.41 -18.25
CA LEU A 529 16.62 20.54 -18.41
C LEU A 529 16.05 20.65 -19.83
N THR A 530 15.86 21.87 -20.34
CA THR A 530 15.35 22.09 -21.70
C THR A 530 16.26 21.44 -22.73
N ARG A 531 17.59 21.58 -22.63
CA ARG A 531 18.54 20.93 -23.55
C ARG A 531 18.45 19.41 -23.53
N ILE A 532 18.27 18.81 -22.35
CA ILE A 532 18.12 17.36 -22.21
C ILE A 532 16.82 16.89 -22.88
N LEU A 533 15.68 17.53 -22.56
CA LEU A 533 14.38 17.09 -23.05
C LEU A 533 14.17 17.34 -24.56
N SER A 534 14.78 18.40 -25.10
CA SER A 534 14.60 18.84 -26.50
C SER A 534 15.63 18.33 -27.49
N ASN A 535 16.60 17.52 -27.05
CA ASN A 535 17.60 16.94 -27.94
C ASN A 535 16.94 16.09 -29.04
N SER A 536 17.23 16.37 -30.32
CA SER A 536 16.62 15.68 -31.46
C SER A 536 17.06 14.22 -31.60
N ASP A 537 18.29 13.92 -31.20
CA ASP A 537 18.90 12.60 -31.38
C ASP A 537 18.66 11.71 -30.16
N ARG A 538 18.53 12.35 -28.99
CA ARG A 538 18.36 11.70 -27.68
C ARG A 538 17.26 12.39 -26.85
N PRO A 539 16.01 12.43 -27.33
CA PRO A 539 14.93 13.12 -26.64
C PRO A 539 14.64 12.48 -25.27
N VAL A 540 14.06 13.24 -24.35
CA VAL A 540 13.63 12.72 -23.05
C VAL A 540 12.24 13.25 -22.73
N GLN A 541 11.41 12.42 -22.12
CA GLN A 541 10.10 12.80 -21.60
C GLN A 541 9.94 12.41 -20.13
N ILE A 542 9.15 13.18 -19.39
CA ILE A 542 8.96 13.00 -17.95
C ILE A 542 7.47 12.91 -17.64
N VAL A 543 7.09 11.95 -16.79
CA VAL A 543 5.73 11.80 -16.29
C VAL A 543 5.70 11.97 -14.78
N PHE A 544 5.03 13.03 -14.33
CA PHE A 544 4.72 13.29 -12.92
C PHE A 544 3.34 12.76 -12.57
N ALA A 545 3.20 12.16 -11.39
CA ALA A 545 1.91 11.80 -10.82
C ALA A 545 1.94 11.87 -9.29
N GLY A 546 0.84 12.23 -8.66
CA GLY A 546 0.80 12.28 -7.20
C GLY A 546 -0.23 13.23 -6.65
N LYS A 547 -0.50 13.07 -5.36
CA LYS A 547 -1.43 13.89 -4.59
C LYS A 547 -0.69 14.63 -3.49
N ALA A 548 -1.02 15.89 -3.28
CA ALA A 548 -0.66 16.61 -2.06
C ALA A 548 -1.76 16.42 -1.01
N HIS A 549 -1.38 16.37 0.28
CA HIS A 549 -2.37 16.30 1.34
C HIS A 549 -3.24 17.58 1.34
N PRO A 550 -4.57 17.52 1.56
CA PRO A 550 -5.44 18.71 1.50
C PRO A 550 -5.04 19.85 2.44
N ALA A 551 -4.38 19.52 3.57
CA ALA A 551 -3.84 20.49 4.53
C ALA A 551 -2.39 20.92 4.22
N ASP A 552 -1.70 20.28 3.27
CA ASP A 552 -0.32 20.58 2.88
C ASP A 552 -0.32 21.57 1.71
N ARG A 553 -0.30 22.86 2.03
CA ARG A 553 -0.34 23.92 1.00
C ARG A 553 0.96 23.97 0.18
N ALA A 554 2.11 23.80 0.82
CA ALA A 554 3.40 23.77 0.14
C ALA A 554 3.48 22.62 -0.88
N GLY A 555 2.97 21.42 -0.53
CA GLY A 555 2.86 20.30 -1.48
C GLY A 555 1.94 20.61 -2.68
N GLN A 556 0.85 21.35 -2.46
CA GLN A 556 -0.05 21.77 -3.55
C GLN A 556 0.58 22.83 -4.45
N GLU A 557 1.38 23.74 -3.88
CA GLU A 557 2.16 24.73 -4.65
C GLU A 557 3.20 24.07 -5.55
N VAL A 558 3.85 22.99 -5.09
CA VAL A 558 4.77 22.20 -5.94
C VAL A 558 4.04 21.59 -7.15
N ILE A 559 2.82 21.07 -6.96
CA ILE A 559 2.01 20.53 -8.09
C ILE A 559 1.71 21.64 -9.09
N ARG A 560 1.25 22.80 -8.59
CA ARG A 560 0.93 23.95 -9.43
C ARG A 560 2.15 24.43 -10.22
N ASP A 561 3.31 24.53 -9.57
CA ASP A 561 4.55 24.95 -10.21
C ASP A 561 4.98 24.02 -11.35
N ILE A 562 4.89 22.70 -11.12
CA ILE A 562 5.18 21.69 -12.15
C ILE A 562 4.15 21.78 -13.30
N TRP A 563 2.87 21.99 -12.96
CA TRP A 563 1.80 22.18 -13.94
C TRP A 563 2.07 23.38 -14.85
N GLU A 564 2.32 24.56 -14.28
CA GLU A 564 2.61 25.79 -15.01
C GLU A 564 3.82 25.58 -15.94
N LYS A 565 4.92 25.01 -15.42
CA LYS A 565 6.11 24.70 -16.21
C LYS A 565 5.82 23.73 -17.35
N SER A 566 5.05 22.67 -17.11
CA SER A 566 4.73 21.65 -18.13
C SER A 566 3.99 22.20 -19.36
N ARG A 567 3.35 23.38 -19.22
CA ARG A 567 2.59 24.04 -20.28
C ARG A 567 3.41 25.06 -21.08
N THR A 568 4.62 25.39 -20.65
CA THR A 568 5.53 26.29 -21.37
C THR A 568 5.98 25.67 -22.69
N ASP A 569 6.32 26.48 -23.69
CA ASP A 569 6.82 26.00 -24.99
C ASP A 569 8.06 25.11 -24.87
N ALA A 570 8.88 25.33 -23.84
CA ALA A 570 10.07 24.52 -23.57
C ALA A 570 9.74 23.07 -23.18
N PHE A 571 8.61 22.85 -22.48
CA PHE A 571 8.29 21.56 -21.84
C PHE A 571 6.99 20.92 -22.34
N ARG A 572 6.16 21.64 -23.07
CA ARG A 572 4.92 21.13 -23.66
C ARG A 572 5.20 19.92 -24.54
N GLY A 573 4.46 18.83 -24.32
CA GLY A 573 4.66 17.56 -25.02
C GLY A 573 5.89 16.76 -24.57
N ARG A 574 6.60 17.21 -23.52
CA ARG A 574 7.77 16.53 -22.94
C ARG A 574 7.60 16.24 -21.45
N ILE A 575 6.93 17.14 -20.72
CA ILE A 575 6.56 16.94 -19.32
C ILE A 575 5.06 16.74 -19.22
N PHE A 576 4.65 15.66 -18.58
CA PHE A 576 3.25 15.28 -18.41
C PHE A 576 2.90 15.21 -16.92
N VAL A 577 1.75 15.75 -16.53
CA VAL A 577 1.23 15.67 -15.17
C VAL A 577 -0.06 14.84 -15.18
N MET A 578 -0.03 13.68 -14.54
CA MET A 578 -1.18 12.79 -14.44
C MET A 578 -1.96 13.04 -13.15
N GLU A 579 -3.25 13.31 -13.32
CA GLU A 579 -4.18 13.46 -12.21
C GLU A 579 -4.53 12.12 -11.55
N ASP A 580 -5.01 12.20 -10.32
CA ASP A 580 -5.65 11.11 -9.57
C ASP A 580 -4.78 9.85 -9.48
N TYR A 581 -3.52 10.04 -9.07
CA TYR A 581 -2.60 8.93 -8.84
C TYR A 581 -3.19 7.91 -7.85
N ASP A 582 -3.37 6.69 -8.34
CA ASP A 582 -3.92 5.54 -7.62
C ASP A 582 -3.17 4.24 -8.01
N MET A 583 -3.62 3.08 -7.55
CA MET A 583 -2.97 1.80 -7.88
C MET A 583 -2.98 1.50 -9.38
N ARG A 584 -4.01 1.94 -10.11
CA ARG A 584 -4.08 1.72 -11.56
C ARG A 584 -3.01 2.55 -12.26
N THR A 585 -2.96 3.85 -11.97
CA THR A 585 -1.95 4.75 -12.55
C THR A 585 -0.55 4.27 -12.19
N ALA A 586 -0.34 3.83 -10.94
CA ALA A 586 0.93 3.24 -10.51
C ALA A 586 1.33 2.03 -11.36
N ARG A 587 0.42 1.09 -11.64
CA ARG A 587 0.72 -0.10 -12.46
C ARG A 587 1.17 0.25 -13.88
N TYR A 588 0.59 1.28 -14.52
CA TYR A 588 1.06 1.73 -15.84
C TYR A 588 2.42 2.42 -15.77
N LEU A 589 2.65 3.25 -14.75
CA LEU A 589 3.89 4.01 -14.62
C LEU A 589 5.09 3.10 -14.30
N VAL A 590 4.98 2.25 -13.28
CA VAL A 590 6.10 1.39 -12.85
C VAL A 590 6.47 0.35 -13.91
N ALA A 591 5.53 -0.02 -14.78
CA ALA A 591 5.75 -0.92 -15.91
C ALA A 591 6.30 -0.19 -17.15
N GLY A 592 5.78 1.00 -17.46
CA GLY A 592 6.10 1.71 -18.71
C GLY A 592 7.20 2.77 -18.63
N CYS A 593 7.74 3.09 -17.46
CA CYS A 593 8.87 4.02 -17.34
C CYS A 593 10.21 3.29 -17.52
N ASP A 594 11.19 3.96 -18.13
CA ASP A 594 12.56 3.44 -18.25
C ASP A 594 13.39 3.78 -17.01
N VAL A 595 13.17 4.99 -16.47
CA VAL A 595 13.83 5.48 -15.26
C VAL A 595 12.80 5.79 -14.20
N TRP A 596 13.08 5.40 -12.96
CA TRP A 596 12.32 5.81 -11.79
C TRP A 596 13.11 6.81 -10.96
N LEU A 597 12.65 8.06 -10.93
CA LEU A 597 13.35 9.18 -10.28
C LEU A 597 12.85 9.39 -8.84
N ASN A 598 13.77 9.42 -7.88
CA ASN A 598 13.46 9.76 -6.48
C ASN A 598 14.49 10.74 -5.90
N THR A 599 14.03 11.90 -5.46
CA THR A 599 14.89 12.96 -4.93
C THR A 599 14.58 13.35 -3.48
N PRO A 600 14.22 12.41 -2.56
CA PRO A 600 13.92 12.80 -1.18
C PRO A 600 15.15 13.41 -0.50
N ARG A 601 14.94 14.30 0.47
CA ARG A 601 15.99 14.77 1.36
C ARG A 601 16.35 13.65 2.34
N ARG A 602 17.62 13.24 2.37
CA ARG A 602 18.14 12.26 3.32
C ARG A 602 18.17 12.85 4.74
N PRO A 603 17.77 12.12 5.81
CA PRO A 603 17.24 10.75 5.86
C PRO A 603 15.71 10.73 6.05
N LEU A 604 14.96 11.58 5.33
CA LEU A 604 13.53 11.79 5.55
C LEU A 604 12.64 10.79 4.79
N GLU A 605 13.23 9.88 4.01
CA GLU A 605 12.56 8.71 3.46
C GLU A 605 12.72 7.48 4.37
N ALA A 606 11.64 7.01 4.98
CA ALA A 606 11.69 5.78 5.77
C ALA A 606 11.94 4.52 4.91
N SER A 607 11.48 4.48 3.66
CA SER A 607 11.65 3.32 2.77
C SER A 607 11.49 3.72 1.29
N GLY A 608 10.31 3.53 0.68
CA GLY A 608 10.02 3.98 -0.70
C GLY A 608 9.71 2.84 -1.68
N THR A 609 8.63 2.09 -1.44
CA THR A 609 8.28 0.89 -2.22
C THR A 609 8.05 1.13 -3.72
N SER A 610 7.80 2.36 -4.17
CA SER A 610 7.62 2.65 -5.60
C SER A 610 8.83 2.29 -6.47
N GLY A 611 10.06 2.50 -5.96
CA GLY A 611 11.27 2.13 -6.70
C GLY A 611 11.43 0.62 -6.81
N MET A 612 11.02 -0.13 -5.78
CA MET A 612 11.01 -1.60 -5.82
C MET A 612 10.07 -2.12 -6.92
N LYS A 613 8.88 -1.52 -7.07
CA LYS A 613 7.90 -1.87 -8.13
C LYS A 613 8.44 -1.60 -9.53
N ALA A 614 9.09 -0.46 -9.71
CA ALA A 614 9.66 -0.07 -10.98
C ALA A 614 10.83 -1.00 -11.36
N SER A 615 11.71 -1.31 -10.41
CA SER A 615 12.83 -2.24 -10.60
C SER A 615 12.38 -3.65 -10.98
N ALA A 616 11.25 -4.13 -10.42
CA ALA A 616 10.68 -5.42 -10.78
C ALA A 616 10.22 -5.51 -12.24
N ASN A 617 9.99 -4.36 -12.89
CA ASN A 617 9.71 -4.26 -14.33
C ASN A 617 10.95 -3.89 -15.15
N GLY A 618 12.11 -3.76 -14.50
CA GLY A 618 13.41 -3.36 -15.07
C GLY A 618 13.55 -1.88 -15.41
N ALA A 619 12.69 -1.03 -14.85
CA ALA A 619 12.99 0.40 -14.78
C ALA A 619 14.20 0.63 -13.87
N VAL A 620 15.11 1.50 -14.29
CA VAL A 620 16.34 1.80 -13.59
C VAL A 620 16.11 2.94 -12.59
N ASN A 621 16.51 2.78 -11.33
CA ASN A 621 16.38 3.87 -10.36
C ASN A 621 17.49 4.90 -10.53
N VAL A 622 17.10 6.17 -10.52
CA VAL A 622 17.99 7.31 -10.28
C VAL A 622 17.50 7.95 -8.99
N SER A 623 18.22 7.72 -7.90
CA SER A 623 17.73 8.09 -6.58
C SER A 623 18.81 8.59 -5.65
N ILE A 624 18.45 9.51 -4.76
CA ILE A 624 19.24 9.80 -3.56
C ILE A 624 19.37 8.49 -2.76
N LEU A 625 20.55 8.25 -2.20
CA LEU A 625 20.75 7.18 -1.23
C LEU A 625 19.95 7.56 0.02
N ASP A 626 18.74 7.05 0.15
CA ASP A 626 17.86 7.22 1.32
C ASP A 626 16.81 6.10 1.31
N GLY A 627 16.15 5.87 2.44
CA GLY A 627 15.12 4.85 2.58
C GLY A 627 15.60 3.46 2.16
N TRP A 628 14.93 2.85 1.18
CA TRP A 628 15.29 1.52 0.68
C TRP A 628 16.49 1.53 -0.29
N TRP A 629 16.72 2.65 -0.98
CA TRP A 629 17.75 2.72 -2.02
C TRP A 629 19.15 2.72 -1.41
N ASP A 630 19.30 3.26 -0.21
CA ASP A 630 20.55 3.21 0.56
C ASP A 630 21.10 1.78 0.73
N GLU A 631 20.24 0.82 1.06
CA GLU A 631 20.63 -0.59 1.19
C GLU A 631 20.47 -1.39 -0.12
N GLY A 632 19.66 -0.89 -1.05
CA GLY A 632 19.34 -1.56 -2.31
C GLY A 632 20.33 -1.28 -3.43
N TYR A 633 21.05 -0.16 -3.39
CA TYR A 633 22.02 0.21 -4.40
C TYR A 633 23.28 -0.66 -4.34
N THR A 634 23.66 -1.25 -5.47
CA THR A 634 24.84 -2.13 -5.58
C THR A 634 26.00 -1.49 -6.35
N GLY A 635 25.85 -0.26 -6.82
CA GLY A 635 26.79 0.37 -7.77
C GLY A 635 26.57 -0.01 -9.23
N THR A 636 25.78 -1.06 -9.50
CA THR A 636 25.62 -1.65 -10.84
C THR A 636 24.15 -1.79 -11.27
N ASN A 637 23.19 -1.49 -10.39
CA ASN A 637 21.76 -1.71 -10.59
C ASN A 637 20.92 -0.43 -10.77
N GLY A 638 21.59 0.72 -10.85
CA GLY A 638 20.98 2.04 -11.01
C GLY A 638 21.98 3.15 -10.77
N PHE A 639 21.51 4.31 -10.31
CA PHE A 639 22.33 5.49 -10.06
C PHE A 639 22.02 6.12 -8.70
N ALA A 640 23.08 6.54 -8.01
CA ALA A 640 23.02 7.30 -6.77
C ALA A 640 23.21 8.80 -7.05
N ILE A 641 22.23 9.62 -6.67
CA ILE A 641 22.36 11.08 -6.67
C ILE A 641 23.10 11.48 -5.39
N GLY A 642 24.17 12.26 -5.54
CA GLY A 642 25.03 12.67 -4.42
C GLY A 642 25.75 11.49 -3.76
N ASP A 643 26.04 11.64 -2.46
CA ASP A 643 26.59 10.59 -1.59
C ASP A 643 25.74 10.46 -0.31
N THR A 644 26.26 9.80 0.72
CA THR A 644 25.55 9.61 2.00
C THR A 644 25.72 10.79 2.98
N SER A 645 26.43 11.85 2.59
CA SER A 645 26.65 13.02 3.46
C SER A 645 25.37 13.84 3.63
N ILE A 646 25.24 14.47 4.80
CA ILE A 646 24.14 15.36 5.13
C ILE A 646 24.74 16.73 5.42
N ASN A 647 24.44 17.71 4.57
CA ASN A 647 24.81 19.10 4.80
C ASN A 647 23.73 19.80 5.66
N PRO A 648 24.10 20.48 6.76
CA PRO A 648 23.16 21.27 7.56
C PRO A 648 22.51 22.44 6.79
N ASP A 649 23.15 22.93 5.73
CA ASP A 649 22.54 23.90 4.81
C ASP A 649 21.78 23.16 3.70
N ASP A 650 20.46 23.16 3.84
CA ASP A 650 19.54 22.52 2.89
C ASP A 650 19.69 23.06 1.46
N ALA A 651 20.00 24.35 1.28
CA ALA A 651 20.15 24.94 -0.03
C ALA A 651 21.46 24.51 -0.70
N ALA A 652 22.54 24.42 0.08
CA ALA A 652 23.81 23.88 -0.41
C ALA A 652 23.70 22.39 -0.78
N GLN A 653 22.97 21.59 0.02
CA GLN A 653 22.67 20.20 -0.33
C GLN A 653 21.86 20.11 -1.62
N ASP A 654 20.81 20.94 -1.77
CA ASP A 654 19.96 20.93 -2.97
C ASP A 654 20.75 21.28 -4.23
N ALA A 655 21.67 22.25 -4.15
CA ALA A 655 22.55 22.60 -5.27
C ALA A 655 23.48 21.44 -5.65
N ALA A 656 24.09 20.77 -4.67
CA ALA A 656 24.98 19.63 -4.91
C ALA A 656 24.22 18.42 -5.49
N ASP A 657 23.06 18.10 -4.93
CA ASP A 657 22.20 17.02 -5.40
C ASP A 657 21.68 17.29 -6.82
N ALA A 658 21.31 18.54 -7.13
CA ALA A 658 20.90 18.95 -8.47
C ALA A 658 22.03 18.79 -9.50
N GLU A 659 23.25 19.25 -9.18
CA GLU A 659 24.40 19.07 -10.08
C GLU A 659 24.69 17.59 -10.32
N SER A 660 24.65 16.77 -9.27
CA SER A 660 24.84 15.33 -9.39
C SER A 660 23.76 14.68 -10.27
N LEU A 661 22.50 15.07 -10.09
CA LEU A 661 21.39 14.61 -10.91
C LEU A 661 21.59 14.95 -12.39
N TYR A 662 21.91 16.20 -12.73
CA TYR A 662 22.14 16.57 -14.13
C TYR A 662 23.35 15.86 -14.72
N ARG A 663 24.46 15.73 -13.98
CA ARG A 663 25.63 14.97 -14.43
C ARG A 663 25.27 13.53 -14.77
N ILE A 664 24.47 12.87 -13.94
CA ILE A 664 24.00 11.50 -14.15
C ILE A 664 23.11 11.42 -15.40
N LEU A 665 22.16 12.34 -15.55
CA LEU A 665 21.26 12.37 -16.70
C LEU A 665 22.03 12.58 -18.00
N GLU A 666 22.90 13.59 -18.05
CA GLU A 666 23.63 14.02 -19.25
C GLU A 666 24.71 13.02 -19.70
N ASN A 667 25.46 12.45 -18.74
CA ASN A 667 26.66 11.66 -19.05
C ASN A 667 26.46 10.15 -18.95
N GLU A 668 25.44 9.69 -18.21
CA GLU A 668 25.26 8.28 -17.91
C GLU A 668 23.93 7.73 -18.42
N VAL A 669 22.81 8.30 -17.97
CA VAL A 669 21.46 7.77 -18.26
C VAL A 669 21.10 7.95 -19.74
N VAL A 670 21.08 9.19 -20.23
CA VAL A 670 20.65 9.50 -21.60
C VAL A 670 21.57 8.85 -22.64
N PRO A 671 22.91 8.92 -22.54
CA PRO A 671 23.79 8.26 -23.49
C PRO A 671 23.61 6.74 -23.51
N ARG A 672 23.56 6.06 -22.35
CA ARG A 672 23.40 4.59 -22.31
C ARG A 672 22.06 4.12 -22.85
N TYR A 673 20.99 4.87 -22.61
CA TYR A 673 19.69 4.52 -23.17
C TYR A 673 19.65 4.67 -24.69
N TYR A 674 20.42 5.57 -25.31
CA TYR A 674 20.40 5.78 -26.76
C TYR A 674 21.56 5.15 -27.53
N ASP A 675 22.53 4.57 -26.82
CA ASP A 675 23.60 3.79 -27.44
C ASP A 675 23.03 2.46 -27.96
N ARG A 676 22.91 2.31 -29.28
CA ARG A 676 22.27 1.16 -29.95
C ARG A 676 23.32 0.33 -30.67
N GLY A 677 23.31 -0.98 -30.45
CA GLY A 677 24.11 -1.94 -31.21
C GLY A 677 23.60 -2.14 -32.63
N ALA A 678 24.27 -3.01 -33.40
CA ALA A 678 23.90 -3.34 -34.78
C ALA A 678 22.51 -3.99 -34.90
N ASP A 679 22.02 -4.62 -33.84
CA ASP A 679 20.68 -5.18 -33.72
C ASP A 679 19.61 -4.14 -33.28
N GLY A 680 20.01 -2.88 -33.05
CA GLY A 680 19.12 -1.82 -32.60
C GLY A 680 18.73 -1.91 -31.12
N LEU A 681 19.45 -2.68 -30.29
CA LEU A 681 19.22 -2.75 -28.84
C LEU A 681 20.28 -1.96 -28.05
N PRO A 682 19.93 -1.38 -26.89
CA PRO A 682 20.91 -0.81 -25.97
C PRO A 682 21.49 -1.84 -25.02
N ALA A 683 22.51 -2.59 -25.45
CA ALA A 683 23.11 -3.65 -24.63
C ALA A 683 23.46 -3.18 -23.21
N ALA A 684 24.15 -2.04 -23.06
CA ALA A 684 24.51 -1.50 -21.75
C ALA A 684 23.30 -1.11 -20.87
N TRP A 685 22.21 -0.64 -21.48
CA TRP A 685 20.97 -0.33 -20.75
C TRP A 685 20.25 -1.60 -20.31
N LEU A 686 20.21 -2.61 -21.18
CA LEU A 686 19.60 -3.90 -20.90
C LEU A 686 20.32 -4.61 -19.74
N ASP A 687 21.65 -4.55 -19.71
CA ASP A 687 22.43 -5.10 -18.60
C ASP A 687 22.15 -4.38 -17.28
N LEU A 688 22.00 -3.05 -17.32
CA LEU A 688 21.59 -2.27 -16.16
C LEU A 688 20.18 -2.62 -15.67
N ALA A 689 19.23 -2.79 -16.59
CA ALA A 689 17.87 -3.22 -16.27
C ALA A 689 17.84 -4.62 -15.66
N ARG A 690 18.61 -5.57 -16.21
CA ARG A 690 18.80 -6.91 -15.64
C ARG A 690 19.38 -6.86 -14.23
N ALA A 691 20.40 -6.05 -14.00
CA ALA A 691 20.98 -5.86 -12.66
C ALA A 691 19.95 -5.23 -11.69
N SER A 692 19.09 -4.35 -12.18
CA SER A 692 17.99 -3.77 -11.40
C SER A 692 16.97 -4.82 -10.97
N ILE A 693 16.52 -5.68 -11.89
CA ILE A 693 15.59 -6.79 -11.57
C ILE A 693 16.28 -7.78 -10.62
N GLY A 694 17.49 -8.21 -10.97
CA GLY A 694 18.27 -9.22 -10.26
C GLY A 694 18.52 -8.88 -8.79
N SER A 695 18.79 -7.61 -8.51
CA SER A 695 19.05 -7.15 -7.14
C SER A 695 17.77 -6.84 -6.34
N THR A 696 16.58 -6.82 -6.97
CA THR A 696 15.35 -6.36 -6.32
C THR A 696 14.23 -7.37 -6.21
N LEU A 697 14.06 -8.26 -7.20
CA LEU A 697 12.86 -9.06 -7.39
C LEU A 697 12.52 -9.97 -6.19
N TRP A 698 13.52 -10.53 -5.51
CA TRP A 698 13.33 -11.28 -4.25
C TRP A 698 13.58 -10.42 -3.02
N ARG A 699 14.74 -9.74 -3.01
CA ARG A 699 15.25 -9.02 -1.82
C ARG A 699 14.24 -7.98 -1.33
N PHE A 700 13.46 -7.38 -2.22
CA PHE A 700 12.40 -6.43 -1.88
C PHE A 700 11.00 -6.97 -2.22
N SER A 701 10.81 -8.29 -2.15
CA SER A 701 9.49 -8.92 -2.20
C SER A 701 8.80 -8.86 -0.83
N THR A 702 7.47 -8.75 -0.85
CA THR A 702 6.69 -8.87 0.40
C THR A 702 6.78 -10.28 0.99
N THR A 703 7.02 -11.32 0.18
CA THR A 703 7.24 -12.70 0.67
C THR A 703 8.44 -12.78 1.61
N ARG A 704 9.61 -12.29 1.18
CA ARG A 704 10.81 -12.20 2.03
C ARG A 704 10.53 -11.40 3.30
N MET A 705 9.89 -10.24 3.14
CA MET A 705 9.51 -9.38 4.26
C MET A 705 8.65 -10.15 5.28
N LEU A 706 7.68 -10.96 4.83
CA LEU A 706 6.84 -11.77 5.69
C LEU A 706 7.58 -12.94 6.35
N HIS A 707 8.57 -13.56 5.68
CA HIS A 707 9.43 -14.55 6.33
C HIS A 707 10.12 -13.91 7.55
N GLU A 708 10.73 -12.73 7.35
CA GLU A 708 11.38 -11.98 8.43
C GLU A 708 10.40 -11.57 9.55
N TYR A 709 9.19 -11.08 9.21
CA TYR A 709 8.16 -10.80 10.22
C TYR A 709 7.78 -12.06 11.00
N CYS A 710 7.58 -13.19 10.32
CA CYS A 710 7.19 -14.44 10.97
C CYS A 710 8.27 -14.89 11.96
N GLU A 711 9.51 -15.01 11.50
CA GLU A 711 10.61 -15.56 12.27
C GLU A 711 11.10 -14.61 13.37
N GLN A 712 11.18 -13.30 13.10
CA GLN A 712 11.80 -12.34 14.01
C GLN A 712 10.79 -11.67 14.96
N LEU A 713 9.49 -11.67 14.63
CA LEU A 713 8.47 -10.95 15.40
C LEU A 713 7.28 -11.82 15.80
N TYR A 714 6.60 -12.47 14.84
CA TYR A 714 5.33 -13.15 15.13
C TYR A 714 5.54 -14.43 15.95
N LEU A 715 6.44 -15.33 15.56
CA LEU A 715 6.70 -16.56 16.31
C LEU A 715 7.24 -16.29 17.73
N PRO A 716 8.21 -15.34 17.92
CA PRO A 716 8.62 -14.93 19.26
C PRO A 716 7.50 -14.35 20.12
N ALA A 717 6.58 -13.59 19.53
CA ALA A 717 5.42 -13.02 20.25
C ALA A 717 4.30 -14.04 20.51
N ALA A 718 4.22 -15.11 19.72
CA ALA A 718 3.23 -16.17 19.88
C ALA A 718 3.65 -17.21 20.94
N THR A 719 4.95 -17.39 21.18
CA THR A 719 5.47 -18.44 22.06
C THR A 719 5.47 -17.97 23.53
N PRO A 720 4.99 -18.77 24.49
CA PRO A 720 5.15 -18.47 25.91
C PRO A 720 6.65 -18.48 26.25
N GLN A 721 7.25 -17.32 26.53
CA GLN A 721 8.61 -17.31 27.08
C GLN A 721 8.55 -17.91 28.49
N THR A 722 8.92 -19.18 28.63
CA THR A 722 9.33 -19.74 29.91
C THR A 722 10.59 -18.98 30.32
N GLY A 723 10.47 -18.17 31.37
CA GLY A 723 11.51 -17.22 31.75
C GLY A 723 12.91 -17.82 31.78
N SER A 724 13.82 -17.22 31.01
CA SER A 724 15.22 -17.17 31.40
C SER A 724 15.62 -15.71 31.50
N HIS A 725 15.57 -15.16 32.71
CA HIS A 725 16.51 -14.12 33.06
C HIS A 725 17.92 -14.68 32.85
N ARG A 726 18.67 -14.08 31.93
CA ARG A 726 20.13 -14.03 32.01
C ARG A 726 20.57 -12.61 31.71
#